data_AF-A0A931HIE5-F1
#
_entry.id   AF-A0A931HIE5-F1
#
_cell.length_a   1.000
_cell.length_b   1.000
_cell.length_c   1.000
_cell.angle_alpha   90.00
_cell.angle_beta   90.00
_cell.angle_gamma   90.00
#
_symmetry.space_group_name_H-M   'P 1'
#
loop_
_entity.id
_entity.type
_entity.pdbx_description
1 polymer ?
#
loop_
_entity_poly.entity_id
_entity_poly.type
_entity_poly.pdbx_seq_one_letter_code
_entity_poly.pdbx_strand_id
1 'polypeptide(L)'
;MTGVRSLPIRVAPLPGEAIDSWLEAIAHRTGTSFVDLDKALRPADGTAADRVRRPNLWPMHLRPSDVDTIAAAADLPATVVEAMTLARYDGIALSLNGQKGRSTVGFPWGRGRRSRYCPDCLAESGGRWQLHWRLGLVFACTEHHCLLTDTCPRCESFQRCRRPLREVIPSPGRCAYRSAETARPRGLTRCDADLTLTPVMRLSPGHPALRAQHLVLDVLTASRGTFGVYADHPVGARATLADLHAIASRVLVYGTAEEIADRVPADLADALARIRSAPVSQARALRVSEMSGAGGAIATAVAVTTAMTVLDRPDIAGAAEALRWLVHGGRRLGRPVAAGTMCDWGSATSTTLAAIQLAALRPLFVRAVDQLRYRSAAALPSYPSTSAVAGDAAARRIPTLLWPEWSLRFTVAHCSPAQVRPALSVALMLVGTTVRLGEAAGRLGSAVRADGVTRTLACLRNYPRWDDTLTALTRLADHLAAEPPPIDYDRRRRLDYRALLPDELWHKICRRTGTPPGAGQKADFARWLLFERLSGIPASQSPFLADDYDVRAKLSGFPRALTPALAALLAAAARQFLDDHGLDEEPVYWHPPQHLLDGLDLPGPDPGAVDLAPLHDLTRGEHTSLSEIARQLGTTLDVIRHLLENHPAPASPTAAERFGQRAALAAVEDAVSRSQFVDLYCGQRRTLAEIAAMIGVSRKAAGRLARHHGITPSSGGPPVDPAWFHDQYVTRRRTLRELGHEVGRSVPRMSRIAKDYGIPIRPLAAAGRARHLSESH
;
A
#
# COMPACT_ATOMS: atom_id res chain seq x y z
N MET A 1 -12.52 39.00 51.79
CA MET A 1 -13.20 38.34 50.65
C MET A 1 -14.66 38.76 50.65
N THR A 2 -15.03 39.78 49.88
CA THR A 2 -16.44 40.15 49.71
C THR A 2 -17.11 39.10 48.85
N GLY A 3 -18.09 38.37 49.40
CA GLY A 3 -18.85 37.35 48.67
C GLY A 3 -19.53 37.93 47.41
N VAL A 4 -19.64 37.11 46.37
CA VAL A 4 -20.35 37.46 45.13
C VAL A 4 -21.81 37.79 45.49
N ARG A 5 -22.29 38.98 45.13
CA ARG A 5 -23.68 39.40 45.40
C ARG A 5 -24.61 38.76 44.37
N SER A 6 -25.71 38.16 44.84
CA SER A 6 -26.74 37.58 43.99
C SER A 6 -27.54 38.67 43.26
N LEU A 7 -27.98 38.40 42.03
CA LEU A 7 -28.87 39.27 41.27
C LEU A 7 -30.26 39.34 41.94
N PRO A 8 -30.84 40.55 42.10
CA PRO A 8 -32.12 40.73 42.79
C PRO A 8 -33.32 40.23 41.97
N ILE A 9 -33.19 40.19 40.64
CA ILE A 9 -34.18 39.61 39.72
C ILE A 9 -33.47 38.60 38.84
N ARG A 10 -34.03 37.39 38.78
CA ARG A 10 -33.48 36.28 38.00
C ARG A 10 -34.27 36.11 36.71
N VAL A 11 -33.55 35.90 35.61
CA VAL A 11 -34.12 35.59 34.29
C VAL A 11 -33.50 34.28 33.85
N ALA A 12 -34.31 33.27 33.55
CA ALA A 12 -33.80 32.00 33.05
C ALA A 12 -33.16 32.21 31.65
N PRO A 13 -31.98 31.62 31.37
CA PRO A 13 -31.47 31.48 30.02
C PRO A 13 -32.41 30.64 29.15
N LEU A 14 -32.55 30.98 27.87
CA LEU A 14 -33.23 30.13 26.90
C LEU A 14 -32.26 29.04 26.37
N PRO A 15 -32.77 27.89 25.89
CA PRO A 15 -31.93 26.89 25.21
C PRO A 15 -31.17 27.52 24.04
N GLY A 16 -29.85 27.30 24.00
CA GLY A 16 -28.98 27.80 22.93
C GLY A 16 -28.67 29.31 22.99
N GLU A 17 -29.16 30.03 24.00
CA GLU A 17 -29.03 31.47 24.07
C GLU A 17 -27.58 31.95 24.23
N ALA A 18 -27.22 33.04 23.54
CA ALA A 18 -25.95 33.70 23.74
C ALA A 18 -25.88 34.45 25.08
N ILE A 19 -24.73 34.40 25.75
CA ILE A 19 -24.53 35.06 27.05
C ILE A 19 -24.82 36.55 27.02
N ASP A 20 -24.52 37.19 25.89
CA ASP A 20 -24.74 38.61 25.72
C ASP A 20 -26.20 39.00 25.43
N SER A 21 -27.00 38.05 24.95
CA SER A 21 -28.46 38.20 24.89
C SER A 21 -29.09 38.06 26.27
N TRP A 22 -28.62 37.09 27.05
CA TRP A 22 -29.16 36.86 28.39
C TRP A 22 -28.85 38.03 29.34
N LEU A 23 -27.61 38.55 29.30
CA LEU A 23 -27.23 39.75 30.03
C LEU A 23 -28.05 40.98 29.61
N GLU A 24 -28.41 41.07 28.32
CA GLU A 24 -29.28 42.12 27.80
C GLU A 24 -30.70 42.02 28.39
N ALA A 25 -31.26 40.81 28.43
CA ALA A 25 -32.57 40.56 28.99
C ALA A 25 -32.63 40.82 30.50
N ILE A 26 -31.59 40.47 31.25
CA ILE A 26 -31.46 40.81 32.67
C ILE A 26 -31.45 42.33 32.83
N ALA A 27 -30.54 43.03 32.13
CA ALA A 27 -30.40 44.47 32.22
C ALA A 27 -31.71 45.21 31.89
N HIS A 28 -32.43 44.73 30.87
CA HIS A 28 -33.76 45.24 30.53
C HIS A 28 -34.78 45.01 31.66
N ARG A 29 -34.83 43.78 32.20
CA ARG A 29 -35.79 43.40 33.24
C ARG A 29 -35.55 44.12 34.57
N THR A 30 -34.29 44.41 34.91
CA THR A 30 -33.90 45.14 36.12
C THR A 30 -33.88 46.66 35.94
N GLY A 31 -34.10 47.17 34.72
CA GLY A 31 -34.00 48.60 34.43
C GLY A 31 -32.59 49.18 34.60
N THR A 32 -31.54 48.37 34.43
CA THR A 32 -30.15 48.76 34.66
C THR A 32 -29.35 48.89 33.37
N SER A 33 -28.37 49.78 33.35
CA SER A 33 -27.41 49.86 32.24
C SER A 33 -26.45 48.66 32.25
N PHE A 34 -25.82 48.34 31.11
CA PHE A 34 -24.77 47.31 31.06
C PHE A 34 -23.56 47.64 31.94
N VAL A 35 -23.27 48.92 32.18
CA VAL A 35 -22.19 49.34 33.08
C VAL A 35 -22.49 48.96 34.51
N ASP A 36 -23.72 49.17 34.96
CA ASP A 36 -24.09 48.88 36.34
C ASP A 36 -24.26 47.39 36.58
N LEU A 37 -24.75 46.65 35.57
CA LEU A 37 -24.77 45.19 35.61
C LEU A 37 -23.35 44.60 35.64
N ASP A 38 -22.41 45.09 34.83
CA ASP A 38 -21.01 44.63 34.83
C ASP A 38 -20.30 44.95 36.15
N LYS A 39 -20.57 46.11 36.77
CA LYS A 39 -20.09 46.45 38.13
C LYS A 39 -20.64 45.49 39.19
N ALA A 40 -21.92 45.12 39.09
CA ALA A 40 -22.57 44.23 40.05
C ALA A 40 -22.07 42.79 39.92
N LEU A 41 -21.81 42.32 38.69
CA LEU A 41 -21.34 40.97 38.39
C LEU A 41 -19.83 40.79 38.56
N ARG A 42 -19.04 41.86 38.70
CA ARG A 42 -17.56 41.77 38.83
C ARG A 42 -17.01 42.81 39.84
N PRO A 43 -17.02 42.53 41.14
CA PRO A 43 -16.39 43.40 42.13
C PRO A 43 -14.88 43.56 41.85
N ALA A 44 -14.37 44.75 42.16
CA ALA A 44 -13.16 45.32 41.60
C ALA A 44 -11.82 44.75 42.12
N ASP A 45 -11.45 43.52 41.74
CA ASP A 45 -10.09 43.00 41.97
C ASP A 45 -9.12 43.22 40.77
N GLY A 46 -9.56 43.98 39.75
CA GLY A 46 -8.72 44.36 38.61
C GLY A 46 -8.13 45.76 38.74
N THR A 47 -6.80 45.87 38.68
CA THR A 47 -6.08 47.15 38.56
C THR A 47 -6.58 47.96 37.35
N ALA A 48 -6.49 49.29 37.40
CA ALA A 48 -6.96 50.18 36.34
C ALA A 48 -6.39 49.83 34.94
N ALA A 49 -5.20 49.22 34.88
CA ALA A 49 -4.58 48.71 33.65
C ALA A 49 -5.36 47.54 33.00
N ASP A 50 -6.05 46.70 33.79
CA ASP A 50 -6.83 45.55 33.31
C ASP A 50 -8.22 45.95 32.78
N ARG A 51 -8.66 47.19 33.09
CA ARG A 51 -9.88 47.82 32.54
C ARG A 51 -9.65 48.46 31.17
N VAL A 52 -8.43 48.96 30.93
CA VAL A 52 -8.03 49.64 29.68
C VAL A 52 -7.58 48.65 28.59
N ARG A 53 -7.14 47.44 28.96
CA ARG A 53 -6.62 46.42 28.03
C ARG A 53 -7.63 45.37 27.55
N ARG A 54 -8.92 45.45 27.89
CA ARG A 54 -9.90 44.45 27.39
C ARG A 54 -10.22 44.75 25.93
N PRO A 55 -9.89 43.86 24.97
CA PRO A 55 -10.26 44.06 23.57
C PRO A 55 -11.78 44.20 23.45
N ASN A 56 -12.25 44.85 22.39
CA ASN A 56 -13.65 45.08 21.98
C ASN A 56 -14.57 43.83 21.86
N LEU A 57 -14.20 42.72 22.48
CA LEU A 57 -14.93 41.45 22.53
C LEU A 57 -16.04 41.60 23.58
N TRP A 58 -17.20 42.05 23.12
CA TRP A 58 -18.49 41.69 23.71
C TRP A 58 -18.52 40.15 23.88
N PRO A 59 -18.99 39.59 25.02
CA PRO A 59 -18.41 38.38 25.61
C PRO A 59 -18.64 37.12 24.77
N MET A 60 -17.79 36.93 23.76
CA MET A 60 -17.71 35.71 22.94
C MET A 60 -16.98 34.59 23.69
N HIS A 61 -16.17 34.96 24.69
CA HIS A 61 -15.44 34.07 25.56
C HIS A 61 -15.34 34.72 26.94
N LEU A 62 -15.58 33.95 28.00
CA LEU A 62 -15.43 34.36 29.39
C LEU A 62 -14.20 33.67 29.98
N ARG A 63 -13.47 34.36 30.88
CA ARG A 63 -12.45 33.69 31.69
C ARG A 63 -13.15 32.71 32.65
N PRO A 64 -12.52 31.61 33.07
CA PRO A 64 -13.10 30.69 34.05
C PRO A 64 -13.61 31.41 35.32
N SER A 65 -12.82 32.35 35.86
CA SER A 65 -13.24 33.16 37.00
C SER A 65 -14.49 34.03 36.75
N ASP A 66 -14.68 34.50 35.51
CA ASP A 66 -15.86 35.28 35.13
C ASP A 66 -17.09 34.36 35.02
N VAL A 67 -16.91 33.11 34.56
CA VAL A 67 -17.97 32.09 34.52
C VAL A 67 -18.46 31.81 35.93
N ASP A 68 -17.54 31.49 36.86
CA ASP A 68 -17.88 31.17 38.25
C ASP A 68 -18.60 32.32 38.95
N THR A 69 -18.14 33.55 38.70
CA THR A 69 -18.75 34.75 39.29
C THR A 69 -20.17 34.97 38.77
N ILE A 70 -20.38 34.85 37.45
CA ILE A 70 -21.71 34.99 36.84
C ILE A 70 -22.64 33.86 37.28
N ALA A 71 -22.13 32.63 37.33
CA ALA A 71 -22.83 31.45 37.80
C ALA A 71 -23.33 31.63 39.25
N ALA A 72 -22.44 32.05 40.16
CA ALA A 72 -22.78 32.32 41.55
C ALA A 72 -23.76 33.50 41.70
N ALA A 73 -23.56 34.59 40.95
CA ALA A 73 -24.43 35.77 41.02
C ALA A 73 -25.85 35.48 40.50
N ALA A 74 -25.98 34.62 39.48
CA ALA A 74 -27.25 34.29 38.85
C ALA A 74 -27.92 33.02 39.42
N ASP A 75 -27.23 32.29 40.31
CA ASP A 75 -27.63 30.98 40.80
C ASP A 75 -27.87 29.99 39.65
N LEU A 76 -26.90 29.92 38.75
CA LEU A 76 -26.87 29.02 37.60
C LEU A 76 -25.68 28.07 37.70
N PRO A 77 -25.78 26.84 37.18
CA PRO A 77 -24.59 26.00 37.00
C PRO A 77 -23.57 26.67 36.07
N ALA A 78 -22.28 26.59 36.41
CA ALA A 78 -21.19 27.12 35.58
C ALA A 78 -21.25 26.57 34.14
N THR A 79 -21.63 25.30 33.98
CA THR A 79 -21.80 24.64 32.68
C THR A 79 -22.87 25.31 31.80
N VAL A 80 -23.93 25.86 32.38
CA VAL A 80 -24.96 26.61 31.64
C VAL A 80 -24.38 27.93 31.14
N VAL A 81 -23.66 28.65 32.00
CA VAL A 81 -23.00 29.92 31.64
C VAL A 81 -21.95 29.69 30.55
N GLU A 82 -21.15 28.63 30.64
CA GLU A 82 -20.18 28.25 29.61
C GLU A 82 -20.84 27.89 28.29
N ALA A 83 -21.94 27.13 28.31
CA ALA A 83 -22.69 26.73 27.12
C ALA A 83 -23.30 27.92 26.36
N MET A 84 -23.48 29.06 27.03
CA MET A 84 -23.94 30.33 26.44
C MET A 84 -22.79 31.13 25.79
N THR A 85 -21.55 30.61 25.79
CA THR A 85 -20.38 31.23 25.16
C THR A 85 -19.86 30.44 23.96
N LEU A 86 -19.06 31.06 23.10
CA LEU A 86 -18.45 30.36 21.96
C LEU A 86 -17.41 29.30 22.36
N ALA A 87 -17.08 29.17 23.64
CA ALA A 87 -16.25 28.07 24.14
C ALA A 87 -16.86 26.70 23.78
N ARG A 88 -18.20 26.61 23.70
CA ARG A 88 -18.93 25.42 23.22
C ARG A 88 -18.49 24.95 21.83
N TYR A 89 -18.02 25.86 20.98
CA TYR A 89 -17.64 25.58 19.59
C TYR A 89 -16.13 25.65 19.36
N ASP A 90 -15.34 25.84 20.41
CA ASP A 90 -13.89 25.90 20.33
C ASP A 90 -13.31 24.54 19.91
N GLY A 91 -12.39 24.58 18.94
CA GLY A 91 -11.83 23.38 18.33
C GLY A 91 -12.77 22.65 17.35
N ILE A 92 -14.05 23.05 17.23
CA ILE A 92 -15.04 22.43 16.35
C ILE A 92 -15.34 23.32 15.13
N ALA A 93 -15.96 24.48 15.35
CA ALA A 93 -16.40 25.40 14.30
C ALA A 93 -15.62 26.73 14.30
N LEU A 94 -14.86 26.98 15.36
CA LEU A 94 -13.93 28.10 15.51
C LEU A 94 -12.76 27.70 16.41
N SER A 95 -11.73 28.55 16.48
CA SER A 95 -10.64 28.41 17.46
C SER A 95 -10.49 29.71 18.25
N LEU A 96 -10.52 29.59 19.58
CA LEU A 96 -10.30 30.66 20.54
C LEU A 96 -8.86 30.59 21.05
N ASN A 97 -8.03 31.59 20.77
CA ASN A 97 -6.71 31.65 21.41
C ASN A 97 -6.85 31.99 22.90
N GLY A 98 -6.61 30.99 23.76
CA GLY A 98 -6.89 30.90 25.21
C GLY A 98 -6.24 31.93 26.15
N GLN A 99 -5.82 33.10 25.65
CA GLN A 99 -5.32 34.21 26.49
C GLN A 99 -5.89 35.58 26.07
N LYS A 100 -6.49 35.72 24.89
CA LYS A 100 -7.01 37.03 24.39
C LYS A 100 -8.44 36.98 23.87
N GLY A 101 -9.13 35.83 23.94
CA GLY A 101 -10.51 35.66 23.43
C GLY A 101 -10.66 36.01 21.95
N ARG A 102 -9.55 36.03 21.19
CA ARG A 102 -9.53 36.36 19.76
C ARG A 102 -9.68 35.06 18.98
N SER A 103 -10.66 35.03 18.08
CA SER A 103 -10.75 34.02 17.03
C SER A 103 -9.47 34.03 16.20
N THR A 104 -8.82 32.88 16.05
CA THR A 104 -7.57 32.76 15.29
C THR A 104 -7.83 33.01 13.80
N VAL A 105 -6.96 33.79 13.15
CA VAL A 105 -6.98 33.91 11.67
C VAL A 105 -6.56 32.54 11.11
N GLY A 106 -7.35 31.98 10.19
CA GLY A 106 -7.04 30.69 9.57
C GLY A 106 -7.92 29.52 10.01
N PHE A 107 -8.88 29.71 10.92
CA PHE A 107 -9.91 28.70 11.17
C PHE A 107 -10.99 28.75 10.08
N PRO A 108 -11.43 27.61 9.52
CA PRO A 108 -12.40 27.53 8.41
C PRO A 108 -13.52 28.57 8.46
N TRP A 109 -14.35 28.59 9.51
CA TRP A 109 -15.54 29.47 9.54
C TRP A 109 -15.41 30.70 10.47
N GLY A 110 -14.19 31.10 10.82
CA GLY A 110 -13.92 31.95 11.99
C GLY A 110 -13.57 33.42 11.75
N ARG A 111 -14.49 34.32 12.16
CA ARG A 111 -14.16 35.47 13.05
C ARG A 111 -15.20 35.73 14.16
N GLY A 112 -16.42 35.18 14.08
CA GLY A 112 -17.47 35.29 15.12
C GLY A 112 -17.89 36.72 15.50
N ARG A 113 -17.37 37.74 14.80
CA ARG A 113 -17.37 39.13 15.28
C ARG A 113 -18.76 39.73 15.33
N ARG A 114 -19.66 39.33 14.43
CA ARG A 114 -21.06 39.77 14.34
C ARG A 114 -21.99 38.58 14.53
N SER A 115 -23.25 38.86 14.86
CA SER A 115 -24.29 37.83 14.93
C SER A 115 -25.28 38.03 13.80
N ARG A 116 -25.65 36.94 13.15
CA ARG A 116 -26.87 36.89 12.35
C ARG A 116 -28.09 36.76 13.27
N TYR A 117 -29.30 36.91 12.72
CA TYR A 117 -30.56 36.67 13.40
C TYR A 117 -31.70 36.35 12.45
N CYS A 118 -32.71 35.67 13.00
CA CYS A 118 -34.03 35.52 12.39
C CYS A 118 -34.98 36.53 13.06
N PRO A 119 -35.67 37.41 12.30
CA PRO A 119 -36.62 38.38 12.85
C PRO A 119 -37.79 37.73 13.59
N ASP A 120 -38.28 36.58 13.11
CA ASP A 120 -39.40 35.87 13.73
C ASP A 120 -38.98 35.18 15.04
N CYS A 121 -37.83 34.48 15.08
CA CYS A 121 -37.29 33.96 16.33
C CYS A 121 -37.07 35.09 17.36
N LEU A 122 -36.62 36.27 16.93
CA LEU A 122 -36.50 37.42 17.82
C LEU A 122 -37.87 37.90 18.32
N ALA A 123 -38.90 37.91 17.49
CA ALA A 123 -40.25 38.28 17.89
C ALA A 123 -40.81 37.29 18.95
N GLU A 124 -40.72 35.99 18.67
CA GLU A 124 -41.24 34.91 19.51
C GLU A 124 -40.52 34.82 20.86
N SER A 125 -39.21 35.05 20.87
CA SER A 125 -38.39 34.94 22.09
C SER A 125 -38.38 36.21 22.94
N GLY A 126 -38.98 37.32 22.47
CA GLY A 126 -38.89 38.61 23.15
C GLY A 126 -37.51 39.27 23.01
N GLY A 127 -36.88 39.10 21.84
CA GLY A 127 -35.62 39.74 21.47
C GLY A 127 -34.36 38.97 21.88
N ARG A 128 -34.47 37.66 22.12
CA ARG A 128 -33.37 36.82 22.63
C ARG A 128 -32.61 36.16 21.48
N TRP A 129 -31.29 36.20 21.54
CA TRP A 129 -30.42 35.77 20.44
C TRP A 129 -29.79 34.42 20.71
N GLN A 130 -29.73 33.61 19.65
CA GLN A 130 -29.12 32.29 19.71
C GLN A 130 -27.61 32.36 19.49
N LEU A 131 -26.85 31.57 20.25
CA LEU A 131 -25.39 31.53 20.22
C LEU A 131 -24.85 31.07 18.87
N HIS A 132 -25.45 30.03 18.29
CA HIS A 132 -25.02 29.46 17.00
C HIS A 132 -25.15 30.44 15.82
N TRP A 133 -25.95 31.51 15.91
CA TRP A 133 -26.04 32.55 14.88
C TRP A 133 -24.75 33.38 14.73
N ARG A 134 -23.81 33.25 15.68
CA ARG A 134 -22.46 33.82 15.59
C ARG A 134 -21.52 32.99 14.71
N LEU A 135 -21.90 31.77 14.33
CA LEU A 135 -21.09 30.89 13.50
C LEU A 135 -21.28 31.25 12.01
N GLY A 136 -20.18 31.42 11.27
CA GLY A 136 -20.21 31.79 9.86
C GLY A 136 -20.91 30.77 8.95
N LEU A 137 -21.01 29.52 9.40
CA LEU A 137 -21.70 28.40 8.75
C LEU A 137 -23.22 28.36 9.02
N VAL A 138 -23.75 29.15 9.97
CA VAL A 138 -25.20 29.23 10.23
C VAL A 138 -25.76 30.41 9.45
N PHE A 139 -26.44 30.13 8.33
CA PHE A 139 -26.94 31.11 7.37
C PHE A 139 -28.46 31.10 7.21
N ALA A 140 -29.17 30.05 7.63
CA ALA A 140 -30.62 29.97 7.54
C ALA A 140 -31.26 29.62 8.89
N CYS A 141 -32.49 30.09 9.10
CA CYS A 141 -33.39 29.60 10.14
C CYS A 141 -34.17 28.41 9.60
N THR A 142 -34.01 27.26 10.25
CA THR A 142 -34.74 26.03 9.91
C THR A 142 -36.15 26.00 10.50
N GLU A 143 -36.48 26.87 11.46
CA GLU A 143 -37.81 26.97 12.06
C GLU A 143 -38.72 27.86 11.20
N HIS A 144 -38.26 29.06 10.84
CA HIS A 144 -39.03 30.04 10.05
C HIS A 144 -38.70 30.06 8.55
N HIS A 145 -37.94 29.06 8.10
CA HIS A 145 -37.57 28.84 6.70
C HIS A 145 -37.10 30.12 5.99
N CYS A 146 -36.10 30.80 6.54
CA CYS A 146 -35.60 32.05 5.97
C CYS A 146 -34.07 32.15 6.06
N LEU A 147 -33.46 32.93 5.17
CA LEU A 147 -32.06 33.32 5.36
C LEU A 147 -31.95 34.30 6.52
N LEU A 148 -30.93 34.10 7.35
CA LEU A 148 -30.66 35.00 8.47
C LEU A 148 -30.09 36.33 7.96
N THR A 149 -30.39 37.41 8.66
CA THR A 149 -29.82 38.74 8.38
C THR A 149 -28.80 39.11 9.45
N ASP A 150 -27.83 39.96 9.11
CA ASP A 150 -26.83 40.46 10.07
C ASP A 150 -26.78 41.99 10.16
N THR A 151 -27.66 42.70 9.46
CA THR A 151 -27.72 44.18 9.45
C THR A 151 -29.04 44.71 10.01
N CYS A 152 -29.05 45.96 10.46
CA CYS A 152 -30.28 46.67 10.82
C CYS A 152 -30.96 47.23 9.57
N PRO A 153 -32.30 47.14 9.43
CA PRO A 153 -33.02 47.66 8.25
C PRO A 153 -33.01 49.19 8.14
N ARG A 154 -32.68 49.91 9.23
CA ARG A 154 -32.64 51.38 9.27
C ARG A 154 -31.24 51.95 9.12
N CYS A 155 -30.30 51.49 9.95
CA CYS A 155 -28.94 52.06 10.00
C CYS A 155 -27.88 51.19 9.33
N GLU A 156 -28.28 50.05 8.75
CA GLU A 156 -27.43 49.09 8.01
C GLU A 156 -26.23 48.52 8.80
N SER A 157 -26.13 48.87 10.07
CA SER A 157 -25.00 48.47 10.92
C SER A 157 -25.07 46.97 11.22
N PHE A 158 -23.93 46.30 11.17
CA PHE A 158 -23.85 44.90 11.55
C PHE A 158 -24.20 44.67 13.01
N GLN A 159 -25.09 43.72 13.27
CA GLN A 159 -25.57 43.43 14.61
C GLN A 159 -24.55 42.66 15.43
N ARG A 160 -24.46 43.03 16.72
CA ARG A 160 -23.52 42.46 17.71
C ARG A 160 -22.04 42.44 17.27
N CYS A 161 -21.63 43.31 16.32
CA CYS A 161 -20.26 43.46 15.84
C CYS A 161 -19.33 44.21 16.80
N ARG A 162 -19.90 45.02 17.71
CA ARG A 162 -19.22 45.81 18.73
C ARG A 162 -20.08 45.85 19.99
N ARG A 163 -19.53 46.37 21.09
CA ARG A 163 -20.31 46.57 22.31
C ARG A 163 -21.42 47.63 22.07
N PRO A 164 -22.68 47.39 22.50
CA PRO A 164 -23.72 48.41 22.53
C PRO A 164 -23.38 49.54 23.51
N LEU A 165 -24.15 50.63 23.44
CA LEU A 165 -23.96 51.79 24.31
C LEU A 165 -24.08 51.41 25.79
N ARG A 166 -23.02 51.73 26.54
CA ARG A 166 -22.77 51.24 27.90
C ARG A 166 -23.67 51.89 28.96
N GLU A 167 -23.96 53.18 28.83
CA GLU A 167 -24.75 53.94 29.82
C GLU A 167 -26.27 53.84 29.63
N VAL A 168 -26.75 53.15 28.60
CA VAL A 168 -28.18 53.15 28.25
C VAL A 168 -28.79 51.76 28.55
N ILE A 169 -30.00 51.73 29.14
CA ILE A 169 -30.75 50.49 29.41
C ILE A 169 -31.08 49.79 28.09
N PRO A 170 -30.72 48.52 27.87
CA PRO A 170 -31.00 47.86 26.60
C PRO A 170 -32.49 47.58 26.37
N SER A 171 -32.85 47.43 25.10
CA SER A 171 -34.20 47.06 24.65
C SER A 171 -34.07 45.84 23.75
N PRO A 172 -34.26 44.61 24.28
CA PRO A 172 -34.17 43.37 23.50
C PRO A 172 -35.00 43.47 22.21
N GLY A 173 -34.46 42.94 21.11
CA GLY A 173 -35.10 43.01 19.79
C GLY A 173 -34.96 44.35 19.05
N ARG A 174 -34.31 45.37 19.63
CA ARG A 174 -34.08 46.67 18.98
C ARG A 174 -32.60 46.94 18.70
N CYS A 175 -32.33 47.79 17.70
CA CYS A 175 -30.97 48.15 17.32
C CYS A 175 -30.29 49.02 18.40
N ALA A 176 -29.24 48.47 19.01
CA ALA A 176 -28.48 49.12 20.08
C ALA A 176 -27.36 50.07 19.60
N TYR A 177 -27.20 50.26 18.28
CA TYR A 177 -26.16 51.12 17.68
C TYR A 177 -26.65 52.55 17.46
N ARG A 178 -25.72 53.48 17.21
CA ARG A 178 -26.04 54.90 16.96
C ARG A 178 -26.74 55.06 15.61
N SER A 179 -27.65 56.03 15.53
CA SER A 179 -28.19 56.49 14.25
C SER A 179 -27.11 57.22 13.44
N ALA A 180 -27.05 56.99 12.13
CA ALA A 180 -26.20 57.77 11.22
C ALA A 180 -26.87 59.10 10.82
N GLU A 181 -28.18 59.22 10.98
CA GLU A 181 -28.95 60.41 10.65
C GLU A 181 -29.00 61.35 11.86
N THR A 182 -28.25 62.46 11.80
CA THR A 182 -28.76 63.85 11.92
C THR A 182 -27.61 64.83 12.19
N ALA A 183 -27.74 66.00 11.58
CA ALA A 183 -26.89 67.19 11.72
C ALA A 183 -26.92 67.83 13.14
N ARG A 184 -26.78 67.04 14.21
CA ARG A 184 -26.74 67.51 15.61
C ARG A 184 -25.52 66.96 16.36
N PRO A 185 -24.96 67.71 17.33
CA PRO A 185 -23.71 67.32 17.98
C PRO A 185 -23.90 66.10 18.91
N ARG A 186 -22.94 65.17 18.83
CA ARG A 186 -22.55 64.12 19.81
C ARG A 186 -23.55 63.81 20.95
N GLY A 187 -24.73 63.29 20.63
CA GLY A 187 -25.67 62.70 21.60
C GLY A 187 -25.60 61.16 21.67
N LEU A 188 -26.02 60.58 22.80
CA LEU A 188 -26.15 59.12 23.06
C LEU A 188 -27.35 58.46 22.33
N THR A 189 -27.84 59.03 21.23
CA THR A 189 -29.07 58.59 20.57
C THR A 189 -28.86 57.28 19.81
N ARG A 190 -29.66 56.26 20.14
CA ARG A 190 -29.69 54.96 19.45
C ARG A 190 -30.52 55.03 18.18
N CYS A 191 -30.23 54.13 17.25
CA CYS A 191 -31.06 53.85 16.08
C CYS A 191 -32.44 53.33 16.50
N ASP A 192 -32.49 52.42 17.48
CA ASP A 192 -33.71 51.86 18.09
C ASP A 192 -34.71 51.23 17.11
N ALA A 193 -34.27 50.93 15.88
CA ALA A 193 -35.06 50.23 14.90
C ALA A 193 -35.45 48.84 15.42
N ASP A 194 -36.70 48.48 15.19
CA ASP A 194 -37.22 47.17 15.52
C ASP A 194 -36.62 46.12 14.59
N LEU A 195 -35.79 45.22 15.12
CA LEU A 195 -35.12 44.20 14.33
C LEU A 195 -36.08 43.07 13.94
N THR A 196 -37.21 42.93 14.64
CA THR A 196 -38.23 41.91 14.34
C THR A 196 -38.97 42.19 13.03
N LEU A 197 -38.93 43.43 12.54
CA LEU A 197 -39.52 43.88 11.28
C LEU A 197 -38.54 43.82 10.09
N THR A 198 -37.36 43.22 10.28
CA THR A 198 -36.34 43.20 9.22
C THR A 198 -36.78 42.26 8.08
N PRO A 199 -36.77 42.72 6.82
CA PRO A 199 -37.12 41.85 5.70
C PRO A 199 -36.06 40.75 5.52
N VAL A 200 -36.53 39.52 5.32
CA VAL A 200 -35.69 38.34 5.07
C VAL A 200 -36.16 37.58 3.86
N MET A 201 -35.22 36.92 3.18
CA MET A 201 -35.54 36.00 2.09
C MET A 201 -36.16 34.73 2.67
N ARG A 202 -37.43 34.48 2.34
CA ARG A 202 -38.15 33.25 2.68
C ARG A 202 -37.77 32.14 1.71
N LEU A 203 -37.63 30.94 2.25
CA LEU A 203 -37.30 29.72 1.53
C LEU A 203 -38.50 28.78 1.59
N SER A 204 -38.77 28.06 0.51
CA SER A 204 -39.84 27.06 0.50
C SER A 204 -39.52 25.89 1.45
N PRO A 205 -40.54 25.21 2.00
CA PRO A 205 -40.32 23.93 2.68
C PRO A 205 -39.58 22.96 1.74
N GLY A 206 -38.55 22.27 2.24
CA GLY A 206 -37.73 21.37 1.44
C GLY A 206 -36.63 22.04 0.59
N HIS A 207 -36.46 23.37 0.69
CA HIS A 207 -35.42 24.09 -0.03
C HIS A 207 -34.01 23.50 0.26
N PRO A 208 -33.16 23.22 -0.74
CA PRO A 208 -31.83 22.63 -0.56
C PRO A 208 -30.93 23.32 0.47
N ALA A 209 -31.03 24.65 0.58
CA ALA A 209 -30.28 25.41 1.57
C ALA A 209 -30.75 25.15 3.02
N LEU A 210 -32.03 24.86 3.24
CA LEU A 210 -32.54 24.44 4.56
C LEU A 210 -32.01 23.05 4.92
N ARG A 211 -32.02 22.12 3.95
CA ARG A 211 -31.42 20.79 4.13
C ARG A 211 -29.93 20.89 4.48
N ALA A 212 -29.18 21.72 3.75
CA ALA A 212 -27.77 21.95 4.03
C ALA A 212 -27.54 22.58 5.42
N GLN A 213 -28.40 23.53 5.83
CA GLN A 213 -28.35 24.12 7.17
C GLN A 213 -28.64 23.09 8.27
N HIS A 214 -29.62 22.20 8.06
CA HIS A 214 -29.95 21.13 9.01
C HIS A 214 -28.76 20.19 9.23
N LEU A 215 -28.14 19.71 8.14
CA LEU A 215 -26.93 18.87 8.21
C LEU A 215 -25.78 19.56 8.95
N VAL A 216 -25.59 20.86 8.73
CA VAL A 216 -24.56 21.64 9.46
C VAL A 216 -24.88 21.69 10.97
N LEU A 217 -26.14 21.87 11.36
CA LEU A 217 -26.56 21.86 12.76
C LEU A 217 -26.44 20.47 13.39
N ASP A 218 -26.72 19.41 12.63
CA ASP A 218 -26.55 18.02 13.06
C ASP A 218 -25.09 17.71 13.34
N VAL A 219 -24.16 18.12 12.45
CA VAL A 219 -22.71 17.95 12.67
C VAL A 219 -22.24 18.67 13.93
N LEU A 220 -22.73 19.89 14.17
CA LEU A 220 -22.41 20.64 15.39
C LEU A 220 -22.94 19.96 16.66
N THR A 221 -24.11 19.32 16.58
CA THR A 221 -24.77 18.69 17.72
C THR A 221 -24.18 17.31 18.01
N ALA A 222 -24.03 16.47 16.99
CA ALA A 222 -23.48 15.11 17.08
C ALA A 222 -21.94 15.08 17.23
N SER A 223 -21.27 16.21 16.97
CA SER A 223 -19.79 16.35 16.94
C SER A 223 -19.09 15.44 15.92
N ARG A 224 -19.82 14.99 14.88
CA ARG A 224 -19.33 14.13 13.79
C ARG A 224 -20.20 14.29 12.54
N GLY A 225 -19.62 14.09 11.36
CA GLY A 225 -20.34 13.95 10.09
C GLY A 225 -20.66 12.49 9.80
N THR A 226 -21.92 12.21 9.49
CA THR A 226 -22.47 10.85 9.25
C THR A 226 -23.37 10.79 8.01
N PHE A 227 -23.17 11.70 7.05
CA PHE A 227 -23.97 11.82 5.84
C PHE A 227 -23.09 11.65 4.59
N GLY A 228 -23.72 11.28 3.47
CA GLY A 228 -23.04 11.11 2.18
C GLY A 228 -21.76 10.29 2.31
N VAL A 229 -20.63 10.90 1.91
CA VAL A 229 -19.29 10.25 1.89
C VAL A 229 -18.78 9.88 3.29
N TYR A 230 -19.43 10.36 4.35
CA TYR A 230 -19.11 10.08 5.74
C TYR A 230 -20.06 9.05 6.39
N ALA A 231 -21.03 8.49 5.66
CA ALA A 231 -22.02 7.58 6.22
C ALA A 231 -21.38 6.29 6.79
N ASP A 232 -20.52 5.64 6.01
CA ASP A 232 -19.87 4.39 6.42
C ASP A 232 -18.70 4.61 7.38
N HIS A 233 -18.02 5.75 7.26
CA HIS A 233 -16.85 6.11 8.05
C HIS A 233 -17.00 7.53 8.62
N PRO A 234 -17.67 7.66 9.78
CA PRO A 234 -17.91 8.97 10.39
C PRO A 234 -16.62 9.74 10.68
N VAL A 235 -16.62 11.02 10.36
CA VAL A 235 -15.48 11.93 10.56
C VAL A 235 -15.81 12.94 11.66
N GLY A 236 -14.83 13.34 12.48
CA GLY A 236 -15.05 14.32 13.54
C GLY A 236 -15.51 15.68 12.99
N ALA A 237 -16.40 16.38 13.71
CA ALA A 237 -17.04 17.61 13.24
C ALA A 237 -16.06 18.68 12.73
N ARG A 238 -14.91 18.84 13.39
CA ARG A 238 -13.88 19.79 12.95
C ARG A 238 -13.44 19.54 11.50
N ALA A 239 -13.15 18.29 11.15
CA ALA A 239 -12.67 17.93 9.82
C ALA A 239 -13.81 17.98 8.80
N THR A 240 -15.02 17.52 9.14
CA THR A 240 -16.21 17.65 8.27
C THR A 240 -16.51 19.12 7.93
N LEU A 241 -16.46 20.01 8.93
CA LEU A 241 -16.69 21.45 8.71
C LEU A 241 -15.52 22.11 7.96
N ALA A 242 -14.29 21.64 8.15
CA ALA A 242 -13.13 22.09 7.37
C ALA A 242 -13.25 21.67 5.90
N ASP A 243 -13.73 20.46 5.62
CA ASP A 243 -13.97 19.98 4.27
C ASP A 243 -15.04 20.80 3.57
N LEU A 244 -16.16 21.03 4.26
CA LEU A 244 -17.23 21.89 3.77
C LEU A 244 -16.71 23.29 3.42
N HIS A 245 -15.88 23.88 4.29
CA HIS A 245 -15.28 25.19 4.05
C HIS A 245 -14.34 25.19 2.85
N ALA A 246 -13.50 24.16 2.74
CA ALA A 246 -12.53 24.04 1.66
C ALA A 246 -13.27 24.08 0.31
N ILE A 247 -14.35 23.30 0.15
CA ILE A 247 -15.16 23.31 -1.06
C ILE A 247 -15.94 24.63 -1.21
N ALA A 248 -16.69 25.06 -0.19
CA ALA A 248 -17.53 26.25 -0.22
C ALA A 248 -16.74 27.51 -0.59
N SER A 249 -15.54 27.68 -0.03
CA SER A 249 -14.67 28.81 -0.37
C SER A 249 -14.25 28.79 -1.84
N ARG A 250 -14.06 27.60 -2.45
CA ARG A 250 -13.71 27.48 -3.87
C ARG A 250 -14.89 27.62 -4.80
N VAL A 251 -16.12 27.33 -4.36
CA VAL A 251 -17.33 27.66 -5.12
C VAL A 251 -17.37 29.16 -5.43
N LEU A 252 -17.12 30.00 -4.44
CA LEU A 252 -17.16 31.46 -4.62
C LEU A 252 -16.00 32.01 -5.46
N VAL A 253 -14.80 31.43 -5.33
CA VAL A 253 -13.58 31.88 -6.02
C VAL A 253 -13.45 31.33 -7.44
N TYR A 254 -13.82 30.07 -7.68
CA TYR A 254 -13.60 29.38 -8.96
C TYR A 254 -14.85 29.27 -9.84
N GLY A 255 -16.04 29.35 -9.26
CA GLY A 255 -17.29 29.21 -10.00
C GLY A 255 -17.75 30.51 -10.67
N THR A 256 -18.14 30.41 -11.94
CA THR A 256 -18.84 31.51 -12.63
C THR A 256 -20.27 31.65 -12.08
N ALA A 257 -20.92 32.79 -12.37
CA ALA A 257 -22.32 32.98 -11.98
C ALA A 257 -23.23 31.91 -12.60
N GLU A 258 -23.01 31.56 -13.88
CA GLU A 258 -23.75 30.52 -14.60
C GLU A 258 -23.54 29.13 -13.99
N GLU A 259 -22.29 28.71 -13.77
CA GLU A 259 -21.98 27.39 -13.20
C GLU A 259 -22.55 27.23 -11.79
N ILE A 260 -22.57 28.32 -11.01
CA ILE A 260 -23.19 28.33 -9.67
C ILE A 260 -24.71 28.24 -9.80
N ALA A 261 -25.32 28.99 -10.73
CA ALA A 261 -26.76 28.99 -10.95
C ALA A 261 -27.30 27.61 -11.34
N ASP A 262 -26.54 26.82 -12.09
CA ASP A 262 -26.91 25.43 -12.44
C ASP A 262 -26.96 24.47 -11.23
N ARG A 263 -26.40 24.86 -10.08
CA ARG A 263 -26.19 23.99 -8.90
C ARG A 263 -26.98 24.42 -7.67
N VAL A 264 -27.65 25.57 -7.72
CA VAL A 264 -28.48 26.06 -6.62
C VAL A 264 -29.83 26.51 -7.16
N PRO A 265 -30.88 26.51 -6.32
CA PRO A 265 -32.17 27.08 -6.70
C PRO A 265 -32.05 28.53 -7.23
N ALA A 266 -32.93 28.88 -8.17
CA ALA A 266 -32.87 30.15 -8.91
C ALA A 266 -32.94 31.39 -7.99
N ASP A 267 -33.74 31.32 -6.92
CA ASP A 267 -33.85 32.39 -5.92
C ASP A 267 -32.51 32.73 -5.25
N LEU A 268 -31.70 31.72 -4.90
CA LEU A 268 -30.34 31.91 -4.37
C LEU A 268 -29.36 32.39 -5.43
N ALA A 269 -29.43 31.85 -6.64
CA ALA A 269 -28.58 32.26 -7.76
C ALA A 269 -28.78 33.75 -8.08
N ASP A 270 -30.04 34.17 -8.21
CA ASP A 270 -30.44 35.55 -8.46
C ASP A 270 -30.02 36.48 -7.31
N ALA A 271 -30.18 36.02 -6.06
CA ALA A 271 -29.74 36.77 -4.90
C ALA A 271 -28.23 37.03 -4.90
N LEU A 272 -27.42 36.02 -5.23
CA LEU A 272 -25.98 36.17 -5.34
C LEU A 272 -25.59 37.08 -6.51
N ALA A 273 -26.25 36.95 -7.66
CA ALA A 273 -26.02 37.80 -8.82
C ALA A 273 -26.27 39.27 -8.50
N ARG A 274 -27.36 39.60 -7.78
CA ARG A 274 -27.64 40.96 -7.31
C ARG A 274 -26.53 41.51 -6.41
N ILE A 275 -25.98 40.68 -5.50
CA ILE A 275 -24.86 41.09 -4.63
C ILE A 275 -23.60 41.36 -5.46
N ARG A 276 -23.28 40.48 -6.42
CA ARG A 276 -22.07 40.60 -7.26
C ARG A 276 -22.12 41.80 -8.21
N SER A 277 -23.31 42.22 -8.63
CA SER A 277 -23.51 43.35 -9.54
C SER A 277 -23.57 44.73 -8.84
N ALA A 278 -23.50 44.80 -7.51
CA ALA A 278 -23.52 46.06 -6.77
C ALA A 278 -22.22 46.88 -6.95
N PRO A 279 -22.27 48.23 -7.07
CA PRO A 279 -21.11 49.06 -7.39
C PRO A 279 -19.95 49.02 -6.37
N VAL A 280 -18.73 49.13 -6.90
CA VAL A 280 -17.42 48.95 -6.21
C VAL A 280 -17.18 49.91 -5.03
N SER A 281 -17.93 51.03 -4.91
CA SER A 281 -17.83 51.95 -3.77
C SER A 281 -18.26 51.32 -2.43
N GLN A 282 -19.11 50.29 -2.46
CA GLN A 282 -19.45 49.45 -1.30
C GLN A 282 -18.46 48.28 -1.09
N ALA A 283 -17.61 47.98 -2.09
CA ALA A 283 -16.69 46.83 -2.07
C ALA A 283 -15.39 47.05 -1.27
N ARG A 284 -15.04 48.30 -0.94
CA ARG A 284 -13.78 48.63 -0.25
C ARG A 284 -13.73 48.19 1.22
N ALA A 285 -14.88 47.86 1.83
CA ALA A 285 -14.99 47.32 3.19
C ALA A 285 -14.98 45.78 3.26
N LEU A 286 -14.99 45.07 2.11
CA LEU A 286 -15.36 43.65 2.03
C LEU A 286 -14.18 42.67 1.81
N ARG A 287 -12.93 43.13 1.72
CA ARG A 287 -11.77 42.25 1.40
C ARG A 287 -11.00 41.76 2.62
N VAL A 288 -11.52 40.75 3.33
CA VAL A 288 -10.76 39.72 4.09
C VAL A 288 -11.65 38.45 4.20
N SER A 289 -11.28 37.37 3.52
CA SER A 289 -11.99 36.07 3.38
C SER A 289 -13.43 36.17 2.87
N GLU A 290 -13.70 35.73 1.63
CA GLU A 290 -14.97 35.93 0.91
C GLU A 290 -16.22 35.44 1.66
N MET A 291 -16.13 34.37 2.45
CA MET A 291 -17.26 33.87 3.24
C MET A 291 -17.55 34.65 4.53
N SER A 292 -16.56 35.39 5.08
CA SER A 292 -16.72 36.20 6.29
C SER A 292 -16.81 37.70 6.01
N GLY A 293 -16.31 38.16 4.86
CA GLY A 293 -16.20 39.56 4.50
C GLY A 293 -17.29 40.09 3.58
N ALA A 294 -17.76 39.30 2.59
CA ALA A 294 -18.33 39.91 1.38
C ALA A 294 -19.81 39.63 1.05
N GLY A 295 -20.48 38.60 1.61
CA GLY A 295 -21.77 38.18 1.04
C GLY A 295 -22.91 37.78 1.99
N GLY A 296 -22.80 38.11 3.29
CA GLY A 296 -23.89 37.85 4.24
C GLY A 296 -24.31 36.37 4.33
N ALA A 297 -25.56 36.09 4.69
CA ALA A 297 -26.10 34.74 4.68
C ALA A 297 -26.27 34.17 3.27
N ILE A 298 -26.53 35.00 2.26
CA ILE A 298 -26.79 34.57 0.87
C ILE A 298 -25.58 33.87 0.27
N ALA A 299 -24.38 34.49 0.31
CA ALA A 299 -23.19 33.84 -0.25
C ALA A 299 -22.80 32.57 0.52
N THR A 300 -23.06 32.54 1.83
CA THR A 300 -22.85 31.32 2.64
C THR A 300 -23.84 30.24 2.22
N ALA A 301 -25.12 30.59 2.05
CA ALA A 301 -26.17 29.67 1.62
C ALA A 301 -25.84 29.05 0.27
N VAL A 302 -25.44 29.85 -0.72
CA VAL A 302 -25.00 29.34 -2.02
C VAL A 302 -23.80 28.41 -1.86
N ALA A 303 -22.72 28.89 -1.23
CA ALA A 303 -21.47 28.15 -1.15
C ALA A 303 -21.63 26.80 -0.41
N VAL A 304 -22.36 26.79 0.71
CA VAL A 304 -22.63 25.58 1.49
C VAL A 304 -23.61 24.66 0.76
N THR A 305 -24.66 25.18 0.14
CA THR A 305 -25.61 24.36 -0.64
C THR A 305 -24.90 23.67 -1.79
N THR A 306 -24.09 24.41 -2.56
CA THR A 306 -23.30 23.83 -3.66
C THR A 306 -22.28 22.82 -3.13
N ALA A 307 -21.57 23.11 -2.04
CA ALA A 307 -20.61 22.18 -1.46
C ALA A 307 -21.27 20.88 -0.95
N MET A 308 -22.51 20.97 -0.44
CA MET A 308 -23.26 19.79 -0.02
C MET A 308 -23.63 18.88 -1.20
N THR A 309 -23.79 19.39 -2.42
CA THR A 309 -24.00 18.52 -3.61
C THR A 309 -22.82 17.57 -3.90
N VAL A 310 -21.64 17.89 -3.36
CA VAL A 310 -20.44 17.06 -3.42
C VAL A 310 -20.38 16.11 -2.23
N LEU A 311 -20.49 16.62 -0.99
CA LEU A 311 -20.29 15.83 0.22
C LEU A 311 -21.46 14.88 0.54
N ASP A 312 -22.67 15.17 0.04
CA ASP A 312 -23.87 14.33 0.22
C ASP A 312 -23.93 13.14 -0.76
N ARG A 313 -22.91 12.95 -1.60
CA ARG A 313 -22.80 11.77 -2.48
C ARG A 313 -22.47 10.52 -1.66
N PRO A 314 -22.94 9.32 -2.05
CA PRO A 314 -22.74 8.11 -1.27
C PRO A 314 -21.29 7.60 -1.29
N ASP A 315 -20.53 7.92 -2.34
CA ASP A 315 -19.18 7.42 -2.54
C ASP A 315 -18.21 8.50 -3.06
N ILE A 316 -16.91 8.22 -2.94
CA ILE A 316 -15.82 9.13 -3.34
C ILE A 316 -15.82 9.40 -4.85
N ALA A 317 -16.20 8.44 -5.69
CA ALA A 317 -16.19 8.61 -7.14
C ALA A 317 -17.29 9.59 -7.59
N GLY A 318 -18.50 9.44 -7.06
CA GLY A 318 -19.61 10.35 -7.30
C GLY A 318 -19.35 11.75 -6.74
N ALA A 319 -18.76 11.86 -5.55
CA ALA A 319 -18.31 13.14 -5.00
C ALA A 319 -17.23 13.80 -5.86
N ALA A 320 -16.26 13.01 -6.34
CA ALA A 320 -15.20 13.50 -7.19
C ALA A 320 -15.73 14.05 -8.51
N GLU A 321 -16.65 13.34 -9.17
CA GLU A 321 -17.32 13.81 -10.39
C GLU A 321 -18.05 15.14 -10.12
N ALA A 322 -18.82 15.22 -9.03
CA ALA A 322 -19.51 16.44 -8.63
C ALA A 322 -18.55 17.61 -8.31
N LEU A 323 -17.29 17.35 -7.97
CA LEU A 323 -16.27 18.37 -7.69
C LEU A 323 -15.54 18.86 -8.96
N ARG A 324 -15.53 18.10 -10.07
CA ARG A 324 -14.67 18.37 -11.25
C ARG A 324 -14.85 19.74 -11.85
N TRP A 325 -16.04 20.30 -11.83
CA TRP A 325 -16.28 21.64 -12.39
C TRP A 325 -15.46 22.73 -11.66
N LEU A 326 -15.18 22.59 -10.36
CA LEU A 326 -14.27 23.50 -9.64
C LEU A 326 -12.81 23.34 -10.08
N VAL A 327 -12.41 22.11 -10.42
CA VAL A 327 -11.09 21.82 -10.98
C VAL A 327 -10.93 22.52 -12.34
N HIS A 328 -11.93 22.39 -13.22
CA HIS A 328 -11.94 23.06 -14.52
C HIS A 328 -12.02 24.59 -14.38
N GLY A 329 -12.88 25.10 -13.49
CA GLY A 329 -13.05 26.53 -13.25
C GLY A 329 -11.78 27.20 -12.74
N GLY A 330 -11.08 26.59 -11.77
CA GLY A 330 -9.80 27.11 -11.29
C GLY A 330 -8.73 27.17 -12.39
N ARG A 331 -8.64 26.13 -13.24
CA ARG A 331 -7.70 26.11 -14.37
C ARG A 331 -8.04 27.16 -15.42
N ARG A 332 -9.33 27.36 -15.73
CA ARG A 332 -9.81 28.41 -16.64
C ARG A 332 -9.41 29.81 -16.17
N LEU A 333 -9.40 30.03 -14.85
CA LEU A 333 -8.93 31.28 -14.22
C LEU A 333 -7.40 31.39 -14.11
N GLY A 334 -6.63 30.48 -14.72
CA GLY A 334 -5.17 30.46 -14.64
C GLY A 334 -4.62 30.12 -13.26
N ARG A 335 -5.43 29.58 -12.35
CA ARG A 335 -4.98 29.15 -11.02
C ARG A 335 -4.29 27.78 -11.14
N PRO A 336 -3.20 27.55 -10.39
CA PRO A 336 -2.55 26.25 -10.38
C PRO A 336 -3.46 25.24 -9.65
N VAL A 337 -4.14 24.38 -10.42
CA VAL A 337 -4.96 23.28 -9.89
C VAL A 337 -4.27 21.96 -10.22
N ALA A 338 -3.54 21.45 -9.24
CA ALA A 338 -2.82 20.19 -9.27
C ALA A 338 -2.88 19.55 -7.87
N ALA A 339 -2.48 18.28 -7.75
CA ALA A 339 -2.55 17.56 -6.48
C ALA A 339 -1.87 18.34 -5.34
N GLY A 340 -0.66 18.87 -5.57
CA GLY A 340 0.10 19.63 -4.58
C GLY A 340 -0.44 21.03 -4.24
N THR A 341 -1.44 21.56 -4.95
CA THR A 341 -2.11 22.83 -4.58
C THR A 341 -3.52 22.61 -4.05
N MET A 342 -4.15 21.49 -4.39
CA MET A 342 -5.47 21.13 -3.86
C MET A 342 -5.44 20.72 -2.39
N CYS A 343 -4.32 20.15 -1.92
CA CYS A 343 -4.12 19.88 -0.49
C CYS A 343 -4.18 21.16 0.37
N ASP A 344 -3.91 22.33 -0.23
CA ASP A 344 -3.89 23.63 0.46
C ASP A 344 -5.26 24.34 0.43
N TRP A 345 -6.33 23.67 0.00
CA TRP A 345 -7.68 24.28 -0.03
C TRP A 345 -8.24 24.60 1.36
N GLY A 346 -7.69 24.01 2.41
CA GLY A 346 -8.07 24.28 3.80
C GLY A 346 -7.05 23.70 4.77
N SER A 347 -7.17 24.05 6.05
CA SER A 347 -6.43 23.41 7.14
C SER A 347 -7.34 22.42 7.86
N ALA A 348 -6.75 21.32 8.37
CA ALA A 348 -7.47 20.28 9.11
C ALA A 348 -8.59 19.57 8.31
N THR A 349 -8.45 19.48 6.98
CA THR A 349 -9.33 18.68 6.12
C THR A 349 -9.14 17.18 6.35
N SER A 350 -10.16 16.40 6.04
CA SER A 350 -10.13 14.94 6.20
C SER A 350 -9.37 14.25 5.08
N THR A 351 -8.99 12.99 5.33
CA THR A 351 -8.49 12.08 4.28
C THR A 351 -9.56 11.79 3.23
N THR A 352 -10.84 11.81 3.59
CA THR A 352 -11.97 11.66 2.65
C THR A 352 -11.99 12.79 1.62
N LEU A 353 -11.84 14.06 2.04
CA LEU A 353 -11.77 15.16 1.09
C LEU A 353 -10.53 15.07 0.21
N ALA A 354 -9.37 14.73 0.79
CA ALA A 354 -8.15 14.51 0.00
C ALA A 354 -8.36 13.45 -1.11
N ALA A 355 -9.05 12.35 -0.77
CA ALA A 355 -9.41 11.31 -1.72
C ALA A 355 -10.35 11.80 -2.83
N ILE A 356 -11.40 12.56 -2.48
CA ILE A 356 -12.32 13.19 -3.45
C ILE A 356 -11.55 14.12 -4.39
N GLN A 357 -10.65 14.94 -3.87
CA GLN A 357 -9.83 15.86 -4.67
C GLN A 357 -8.90 15.11 -5.64
N LEU A 358 -8.23 14.06 -5.18
CA LEU A 358 -7.34 13.24 -6.02
C LEU A 358 -8.12 12.46 -7.09
N ALA A 359 -9.29 11.91 -6.75
CA ALA A 359 -10.18 11.26 -7.70
C ALA A 359 -10.73 12.26 -8.75
N ALA A 360 -11.00 13.51 -8.36
CA ALA A 360 -11.42 14.56 -9.28
C ALA A 360 -10.28 14.98 -10.25
N LEU A 361 -9.03 14.88 -9.79
CA LEU A 361 -7.83 15.16 -10.59
C LEU A 361 -7.41 13.99 -11.50
N ARG A 362 -7.91 12.77 -11.27
CA ARG A 362 -7.47 11.56 -11.99
C ARG A 362 -7.42 11.70 -13.52
N PRO A 363 -8.41 12.31 -14.20
CA PRO A 363 -8.36 12.52 -15.66
C PRO A 363 -7.20 13.42 -16.13
N LEU A 364 -6.64 14.24 -15.22
CA LEU A 364 -5.55 15.16 -15.50
C LEU A 364 -4.17 14.53 -15.25
N PHE A 365 -4.10 13.32 -14.68
CA PHE A 365 -2.83 12.62 -14.49
C PHE A 365 -2.35 12.01 -15.81
N VAL A 366 -1.59 12.81 -16.55
CA VAL A 366 -1.04 12.43 -17.86
C VAL A 366 0.06 11.37 -17.73
N ARG A 367 0.68 11.14 -16.57
CA ARG A 367 1.76 10.15 -16.40
C ARG A 367 1.31 9.00 -15.52
N ALA A 368 1.63 7.77 -15.92
CA ALA A 368 1.36 6.56 -15.13
C ALA A 368 1.99 6.64 -13.72
N VAL A 369 3.17 7.25 -13.63
CA VAL A 369 3.86 7.50 -12.35
C VAL A 369 3.03 8.35 -11.40
N ASP A 370 2.32 9.37 -11.89
CA ASP A 370 1.49 10.23 -11.03
C ASP A 370 0.28 9.46 -10.51
N GLN A 371 -0.34 8.63 -11.35
CA GLN A 371 -1.45 7.75 -10.95
C GLN A 371 -1.06 6.74 -9.86
N LEU A 372 0.13 6.13 -9.98
CA LEU A 372 0.68 5.25 -8.95
C LEU A 372 0.98 6.01 -7.65
N ARG A 373 1.65 7.16 -7.73
CA ARG A 373 2.04 7.96 -6.56
C ARG A 373 0.85 8.45 -5.74
N TYR A 374 -0.21 8.89 -6.41
CA TYR A 374 -1.43 9.36 -5.76
C TYR A 374 -2.46 8.23 -5.51
N ARG A 375 -2.07 6.97 -5.75
CA ARG A 375 -2.92 5.78 -5.56
C ARG A 375 -4.30 5.98 -6.20
N SER A 376 -4.34 6.48 -7.44
CA SER A 376 -5.59 6.96 -8.06
C SER A 376 -6.61 5.87 -8.36
N ALA A 377 -6.21 4.60 -8.27
CA ALA A 377 -7.07 3.43 -8.41
C ALA A 377 -7.47 2.80 -7.06
N ALA A 378 -6.96 3.31 -5.93
CA ALA A 378 -7.42 2.87 -4.60
C ALA A 378 -8.87 3.28 -4.38
N ALA A 379 -9.58 2.55 -3.51
CA ALA A 379 -10.90 2.96 -3.01
C ALA A 379 -10.83 4.31 -2.28
N LEU A 380 -9.72 4.57 -1.57
CA LEU A 380 -9.41 5.85 -0.93
C LEU A 380 -8.06 6.38 -1.47
N PRO A 381 -8.06 7.11 -2.60
CA PRO A 381 -6.85 7.76 -3.11
C PRO A 381 -6.18 8.63 -2.06
N SER A 382 -4.85 8.66 -2.02
CA SER A 382 -4.12 9.34 -0.97
C SER A 382 -2.86 10.03 -1.48
N TYR A 383 -2.48 11.10 -0.80
CA TYR A 383 -1.20 11.76 -1.04
C TYR A 383 -0.04 10.83 -0.69
N PRO A 384 1.08 10.87 -1.45
CA PRO A 384 2.23 10.04 -1.19
C PRO A 384 2.87 10.38 0.15
N SER A 385 3.37 9.37 0.85
CA SER A 385 4.13 9.55 2.08
C SER A 385 5.46 10.25 1.79
N THR A 386 5.78 11.28 2.58
CA THR A 386 7.09 11.96 2.57
C THR A 386 8.12 11.24 3.44
N SER A 387 7.74 10.14 4.09
CA SER A 387 8.64 9.38 4.96
C SER A 387 9.71 8.65 4.16
N ALA A 388 10.99 8.96 4.42
CA ALA A 388 12.11 8.21 3.87
C ALA A 388 12.08 6.72 4.25
N VAL A 389 11.57 6.41 5.44
CA VAL A 389 11.42 5.04 5.97
C VAL A 389 10.49 4.20 5.10
N ALA A 390 9.48 4.81 4.45
CA ALA A 390 8.57 4.10 3.57
C ALA A 390 9.30 3.54 2.33
N GLY A 391 10.27 4.28 1.79
CA GLY A 391 11.10 3.82 0.69
C GLY A 391 12.02 2.66 1.08
N ASP A 392 12.61 2.70 2.28
CA ASP A 392 13.48 1.62 2.76
C ASP A 392 12.67 0.35 3.07
N ALA A 393 11.51 0.52 3.70
CA ALA A 393 10.57 -0.59 3.93
C ALA A 393 10.12 -1.23 2.61
N ALA A 394 9.78 -0.43 1.60
CA ALA A 394 9.41 -0.95 0.28
C ALA A 394 10.56 -1.74 -0.37
N ALA A 395 11.80 -1.26 -0.26
CA ALA A 395 12.96 -1.96 -0.81
C ALA A 395 13.17 -3.35 -0.18
N ARG A 396 12.92 -3.51 1.13
CA ARG A 396 12.98 -4.82 1.82
C ARG A 396 11.90 -5.80 1.36
N ARG A 397 10.73 -5.29 0.99
CA ARG A 397 9.54 -6.10 0.69
C ARG A 397 9.39 -6.44 -0.80
N ILE A 398 10.11 -5.75 -1.67
CA ILE A 398 9.96 -5.87 -3.13
C ILE A 398 11.23 -6.50 -3.74
N PRO A 399 11.12 -7.60 -4.50
CA PRO A 399 12.24 -8.15 -5.25
C PRO A 399 12.66 -7.25 -6.42
N THR A 400 13.90 -7.37 -6.89
CA THR A 400 14.35 -6.66 -8.11
C THR A 400 13.52 -7.04 -9.32
N LEU A 401 13.20 -8.32 -9.48
CA LEU A 401 12.30 -8.85 -10.47
C LEU A 401 10.97 -9.20 -9.84
N LEU A 402 9.88 -8.56 -10.28
CA LEU A 402 8.56 -8.89 -9.77
C LEU A 402 8.26 -10.39 -10.00
N TRP A 403 7.57 -11.00 -9.03
CA TRP A 403 7.15 -12.40 -9.07
C TRP A 403 6.55 -12.77 -10.43
N PRO A 404 6.99 -13.85 -11.09
CA PRO A 404 6.41 -14.34 -12.33
C PRO A 404 4.89 -14.54 -12.26
N GLU A 405 4.38 -15.04 -11.14
CA GLU A 405 2.94 -15.20 -10.86
C GLU A 405 2.19 -13.86 -10.86
N TRP A 406 2.86 -12.72 -10.92
CA TRP A 406 2.22 -11.42 -11.12
C TRP A 406 2.62 -10.84 -12.47
N SER A 407 3.92 -10.71 -12.71
CA SER A 407 4.49 -10.06 -13.89
C SER A 407 4.08 -10.67 -15.23
N LEU A 408 3.82 -11.98 -15.32
CA LEU A 408 3.37 -12.63 -16.55
C LEU A 408 1.98 -12.15 -16.99
N ARG A 409 1.11 -11.77 -16.04
CA ARG A 409 -0.21 -11.19 -16.33
C ARG A 409 -0.12 -9.73 -16.80
N PHE A 410 1.05 -9.10 -16.73
CA PHE A 410 1.28 -7.74 -17.20
C PHE A 410 2.09 -7.69 -18.52
N THR A 411 2.26 -8.81 -19.22
CA THR A 411 3.02 -8.81 -20.47
C THR A 411 2.22 -8.20 -21.61
N VAL A 412 2.84 -7.29 -22.37
CA VAL A 412 2.28 -6.69 -23.59
C VAL A 412 3.23 -6.94 -24.76
N ALA A 413 2.71 -7.08 -25.98
CA ALA A 413 3.49 -7.51 -27.16
C ALA A 413 4.75 -6.67 -27.44
N HIS A 414 4.78 -5.40 -27.03
CA HIS A 414 5.88 -4.47 -27.26
C HIS A 414 6.93 -4.42 -26.15
N CYS A 415 6.80 -5.22 -25.09
CA CYS A 415 7.72 -5.24 -23.97
C CYS A 415 8.17 -6.67 -23.66
N SER A 416 9.48 -6.90 -23.58
CA SER A 416 9.99 -8.21 -23.18
C SER A 416 9.77 -8.44 -21.67
N PRO A 417 9.51 -9.68 -21.21
CA PRO A 417 9.38 -9.98 -19.79
C PRO A 417 10.59 -9.55 -18.95
N ALA A 418 11.79 -9.63 -19.54
CA ALA A 418 13.04 -9.16 -18.92
C ALA A 418 13.04 -7.65 -18.63
N GLN A 419 12.27 -6.86 -19.38
CA GLN A 419 12.07 -5.43 -19.11
C GLN A 419 10.86 -5.18 -18.19
N VAL A 420 9.78 -5.94 -18.38
CA VAL A 420 8.52 -5.77 -17.63
C VAL A 420 8.70 -6.07 -16.15
N ARG A 421 9.32 -7.19 -15.80
CA ARG A 421 9.52 -7.63 -14.41
C ARG A 421 10.20 -6.59 -13.53
N PRO A 422 11.39 -6.06 -13.87
CA PRO A 422 12.03 -5.05 -13.04
C PRO A 422 11.30 -3.70 -13.08
N ALA A 423 10.68 -3.35 -14.21
CA ALA A 423 9.89 -2.12 -14.30
C ALA A 423 8.66 -2.15 -13.38
N LEU A 424 7.99 -3.29 -13.24
CA LEU A 424 6.85 -3.43 -12.33
C LEU A 424 7.27 -3.41 -10.86
N SER A 425 8.42 -3.98 -10.49
CA SER A 425 8.95 -3.82 -9.12
C SER A 425 9.22 -2.35 -8.78
N VAL A 426 9.80 -1.60 -9.73
CA VAL A 426 9.97 -0.14 -9.58
C VAL A 426 8.61 0.56 -9.49
N ALA A 427 7.65 0.20 -10.35
CA ALA A 427 6.30 0.78 -10.33
C ALA A 427 5.59 0.56 -8.99
N LEU A 428 5.71 -0.65 -8.43
CA LEU A 428 5.17 -1.02 -7.14
C LEU A 428 5.76 -0.18 -6.00
N MET A 429 7.07 0.09 -6.04
CA MET A 429 7.74 0.96 -5.07
C MET A 429 7.29 2.44 -5.15
N LEU A 430 6.80 2.89 -6.31
CA LEU A 430 6.29 4.25 -6.48
C LEU A 430 4.88 4.44 -5.92
N VAL A 431 4.15 3.36 -5.65
CA VAL A 431 2.77 3.43 -5.15
C VAL A 431 2.75 4.10 -3.78
N GLY A 432 2.12 5.27 -3.69
CA GLY A 432 2.01 6.01 -2.43
C GLY A 432 3.33 6.59 -1.89
N THR A 433 4.40 6.68 -2.69
CA THR A 433 5.70 7.22 -2.23
C THR A 433 6.14 8.45 -3.02
N THR A 434 6.99 9.28 -2.41
CA THR A 434 7.62 10.43 -3.10
C THR A 434 8.94 10.08 -3.80
N VAL A 435 9.41 8.83 -3.64
CA VAL A 435 10.71 8.33 -4.15
C VAL A 435 10.84 8.56 -5.65
N ARG A 436 11.97 9.14 -6.08
CA ARG A 436 12.21 9.43 -7.49
C ARG A 436 12.43 8.13 -8.26
N LEU A 437 12.02 8.09 -9.52
CA LEU A 437 12.04 6.87 -10.32
C LEU A 437 13.45 6.27 -10.49
N GLY A 438 14.47 7.10 -10.69
CA GLY A 438 15.88 6.64 -10.73
C GLY A 438 16.40 6.14 -9.37
N GLU A 439 15.93 6.73 -8.27
CA GLU A 439 16.28 6.29 -6.92
C GLU A 439 15.63 4.94 -6.60
N ALA A 440 14.36 4.75 -6.97
CA ALA A 440 13.66 3.47 -6.84
C ALA A 440 14.36 2.36 -7.63
N ALA A 441 14.75 2.63 -8.88
CA ALA A 441 15.54 1.70 -9.69
C ALA A 441 16.90 1.36 -9.04
N GLY A 442 17.58 2.36 -8.47
CA GLY A 442 18.83 2.17 -7.73
C GLY A 442 18.69 1.24 -6.53
N ARG A 443 17.69 1.48 -5.68
CA ARG A 443 17.39 0.68 -4.48
C ARG A 443 17.03 -0.77 -4.80
N LEU A 444 16.46 -1.02 -5.98
CA LEU A 444 16.11 -2.35 -6.48
C LEU A 444 17.19 -2.97 -7.37
N GLY A 445 18.47 -2.58 -7.22
CA GLY A 445 19.59 -3.25 -7.90
C GLY A 445 19.81 -2.87 -9.37
N SER A 446 19.19 -1.77 -9.84
CA SER A 446 19.42 -1.19 -11.17
C SER A 446 19.27 -2.16 -12.36
N ALA A 447 18.43 -3.19 -12.23
CA ALA A 447 18.14 -4.13 -13.32
C ALA A 447 17.48 -3.47 -14.54
N VAL A 448 16.84 -2.31 -14.34
CA VAL A 448 16.24 -1.50 -15.39
C VAL A 448 16.56 -0.03 -15.15
N ARG A 449 16.86 0.69 -16.23
CA ARG A 449 17.09 2.13 -16.18
C ARG A 449 15.76 2.90 -16.13
N ALA A 450 15.80 4.13 -15.62
CA ALA A 450 14.63 4.98 -15.45
C ALA A 450 13.81 5.20 -16.74
N ASP A 451 14.49 5.33 -17.88
CA ASP A 451 13.88 5.46 -19.21
C ASP A 451 13.19 4.16 -19.66
N GLY A 452 13.77 3.01 -19.30
CA GLY A 452 13.17 1.70 -19.52
C GLY A 452 11.85 1.55 -18.75
N VAL A 453 11.82 1.89 -17.46
CA VAL A 453 10.60 1.86 -16.63
C VAL A 453 9.52 2.77 -17.22
N THR A 454 9.88 4.00 -17.60
CA THR A 454 8.95 4.96 -18.18
C THR A 454 8.33 4.42 -19.48
N ARG A 455 9.14 3.79 -20.33
CA ARG A 455 8.69 3.16 -21.58
C ARG A 455 7.73 2.01 -21.32
N THR A 456 8.07 1.10 -20.40
CA THR A 456 7.19 -0.02 -20.03
C THR A 456 5.86 0.47 -19.48
N LEU A 457 5.88 1.45 -18.56
CA LEU A 457 4.65 2.04 -18.01
C LEU A 457 3.82 2.75 -19.09
N ALA A 458 4.46 3.39 -20.07
CA ALA A 458 3.74 3.99 -21.20
C ALA A 458 3.08 2.92 -22.09
N CYS A 459 3.76 1.80 -22.36
CA CYS A 459 3.19 0.67 -23.10
C CYS A 459 1.99 0.06 -22.36
N LEU A 460 2.11 -0.19 -21.05
CA LEU A 460 1.03 -0.70 -20.22
C LEU A 460 -0.17 0.26 -20.18
N ARG A 461 0.09 1.56 -20.05
CA ARG A 461 -0.98 2.57 -20.03
C ARG A 461 -1.74 2.67 -21.35
N ASN A 462 -1.05 2.47 -22.47
CA ASN A 462 -1.67 2.51 -23.79
C ASN A 462 -2.48 1.23 -24.10
N TYR A 463 -2.37 0.20 -23.26
CA TYR A 463 -3.17 -1.01 -23.38
C TYR A 463 -4.60 -0.77 -22.81
N PRO A 464 -5.66 -1.34 -23.42
CA PRO A 464 -7.02 -1.27 -22.88
C PRO A 464 -7.06 -1.77 -21.42
N ARG A 465 -7.87 -1.15 -20.56
CA ARG A 465 -7.96 -1.54 -19.12
C ARG A 465 -6.70 -1.31 -18.28
N TRP A 466 -5.93 -0.27 -18.58
CA TRP A 466 -4.87 0.24 -17.68
C TRP A 466 -5.33 0.42 -16.23
N ASP A 467 -6.60 0.76 -16.01
CA ASP A 467 -7.19 0.90 -14.67
C ASP A 467 -7.15 -0.40 -13.85
N ASP A 468 -7.28 -1.56 -14.49
CA ASP A 468 -7.16 -2.86 -13.82
C ASP A 468 -5.71 -3.13 -13.41
N THR A 469 -4.74 -2.72 -14.25
CA THR A 469 -3.31 -2.78 -13.92
C THR A 469 -2.96 -1.87 -12.75
N LEU A 470 -3.46 -0.63 -12.74
CA LEU A 470 -3.28 0.28 -11.61
C LEU A 470 -3.89 -0.29 -10.32
N THR A 471 -5.09 -0.87 -10.43
CA THR A 471 -5.79 -1.49 -9.29
C THR A 471 -4.98 -2.66 -8.75
N ALA A 472 -4.46 -3.53 -9.60
CA ALA A 472 -3.62 -4.66 -9.20
C ALA A 472 -2.36 -4.21 -8.46
N LEU A 473 -1.62 -3.24 -9.02
CA LEU A 473 -0.41 -2.70 -8.38
C LEU A 473 -0.71 -1.99 -7.05
N THR A 474 -1.86 -1.31 -6.96
CA THR A 474 -2.30 -0.65 -5.73
C THR A 474 -2.67 -1.67 -4.65
N ARG A 475 -3.47 -2.70 -4.99
CA ARG A 475 -3.82 -3.79 -4.08
C ARG A 475 -2.58 -4.53 -3.59
N LEU A 476 -1.61 -4.78 -4.47
CA LEU A 476 -0.35 -5.42 -4.10
C LEU A 476 0.47 -4.56 -3.14
N ALA A 477 0.59 -3.26 -3.40
CA ALA A 477 1.30 -2.35 -2.51
C ALA A 477 0.65 -2.32 -1.12
N ASP A 478 -0.68 -2.28 -1.06
CA ASP A 478 -1.44 -2.27 0.19
C ASP A 478 -1.27 -3.58 0.97
N HIS A 479 -1.30 -4.73 0.28
CA HIS A 479 -1.05 -6.03 0.89
C HIS A 479 0.37 -6.12 1.47
N LEU A 480 1.40 -5.75 0.70
CA LEU A 480 2.78 -5.75 1.20
C LEU A 480 2.99 -4.73 2.32
N ALA A 481 2.20 -3.66 2.36
CA ALA A 481 2.22 -2.68 3.45
C ALA A 481 1.72 -3.29 4.77
N ALA A 482 0.58 -3.99 4.71
CA ALA A 482 -0.10 -4.60 5.85
C ALA A 482 0.53 -5.92 6.32
N GLU A 483 0.90 -6.79 5.39
CA GLU A 483 1.48 -8.12 5.61
C GLU A 483 2.84 -8.20 4.89
N PRO A 484 3.95 -7.92 5.60
CA PRO A 484 5.27 -8.01 5.00
C PRO A 484 5.56 -9.44 4.50
N PRO A 485 6.27 -9.60 3.36
CA PRO A 485 6.68 -10.90 2.89
C PRO A 485 7.65 -11.55 3.89
N PRO A 486 7.70 -12.90 3.94
CA PRO A 486 8.63 -13.62 4.81
C PRO A 486 10.09 -13.53 4.36
N ILE A 487 10.39 -12.94 3.20
CA ILE A 487 11.74 -12.75 2.66
C ILE A 487 12.11 -11.27 2.75
N ASP A 488 13.25 -10.94 3.36
CA ASP A 488 13.86 -9.61 3.22
C ASP A 488 14.66 -9.58 1.90
N TYR A 489 14.03 -9.06 0.85
CA TYR A 489 14.63 -8.99 -0.48
C TYR A 489 15.84 -8.05 -0.54
N ASP A 490 15.92 -7.06 0.34
CA ASP A 490 17.07 -6.16 0.40
C ASP A 490 18.30 -6.88 0.96
N ARG A 491 18.09 -7.75 1.94
CA ARG A 491 19.10 -8.69 2.42
C ARG A 491 19.48 -9.71 1.34
N ARG A 492 18.50 -10.36 0.68
CA ARG A 492 18.77 -11.35 -0.38
C ARG A 492 19.59 -10.79 -1.54
N ARG A 493 19.40 -9.51 -1.91
CA ARG A 493 20.18 -8.85 -2.97
C ARG A 493 21.66 -8.68 -2.64
N ARG A 494 22.01 -8.61 -1.36
CA ARG A 494 23.38 -8.35 -0.89
C ARG A 494 24.14 -9.61 -0.47
N LEU A 495 23.51 -10.78 -0.56
CA LEU A 495 24.11 -12.06 -0.21
C LEU A 495 25.23 -12.45 -1.20
N ASP A 496 26.27 -13.12 -0.73
CA ASP A 496 27.31 -13.66 -1.61
C ASP A 496 26.89 -15.03 -2.16
N TYR A 497 26.58 -15.06 -3.46
CA TYR A 497 26.14 -16.28 -4.12
C TYR A 497 27.28 -17.14 -4.64
N ARG A 498 28.56 -16.76 -4.55
CA ARG A 498 29.67 -17.51 -5.20
C ARG A 498 29.78 -18.99 -4.78
N ALA A 499 29.32 -19.33 -3.58
CA ALA A 499 29.29 -20.71 -3.07
C ALA A 499 28.00 -21.48 -3.41
N LEU A 500 27.07 -20.90 -4.17
CA LEU A 500 25.80 -21.53 -4.53
C LEU A 500 26.04 -22.70 -5.50
N LEU A 501 25.59 -23.89 -5.08
CA LEU A 501 25.69 -25.13 -5.84
C LEU A 501 27.13 -25.41 -6.34
N PRO A 502 28.06 -25.77 -5.43
CA PRO A 502 29.42 -26.17 -5.80
C PRO A 502 29.42 -27.33 -6.80
N ASP A 503 30.47 -27.45 -7.61
CA ASP A 503 30.57 -28.52 -8.63
C ASP A 503 30.44 -29.91 -8.02
N GLU A 504 31.02 -30.15 -6.84
CA GLU A 504 30.94 -31.42 -6.13
C GLU A 504 29.48 -31.79 -5.80
N LEU A 505 28.70 -30.80 -5.34
CA LEU A 505 27.29 -30.97 -5.01
C LEU A 505 26.46 -31.22 -6.28
N TRP A 506 26.72 -30.48 -7.37
CA TRP A 506 26.07 -30.73 -8.66
C TRP A 506 26.32 -32.15 -9.17
N HIS A 507 27.58 -32.62 -9.13
CA HIS A 507 27.92 -33.99 -9.52
C HIS A 507 27.24 -35.04 -8.64
N LYS A 508 27.11 -34.78 -7.33
CA LYS A 508 26.36 -35.65 -6.41
C LYS A 508 24.88 -35.70 -6.76
N ILE A 509 24.26 -34.57 -7.08
CA ILE A 509 22.86 -34.49 -7.52
C ILE A 509 22.67 -35.26 -8.83
N CYS A 510 23.50 -35.00 -9.84
CA CYS A 510 23.47 -35.71 -11.12
C CYS A 510 23.61 -37.23 -10.98
N ARG A 511 24.49 -37.70 -10.08
CA ARG A 511 24.62 -39.13 -9.77
C ARG A 511 23.33 -39.70 -9.18
N ARG A 512 22.71 -39.01 -8.21
CA ARG A 512 21.47 -39.47 -7.56
C ARG A 512 20.27 -39.47 -8.51
N THR A 513 20.19 -38.55 -9.47
CA THR A 513 19.07 -38.45 -10.41
C THR A 513 19.32 -39.14 -11.74
N GLY A 514 20.55 -39.57 -12.02
CA GLY A 514 20.96 -40.10 -13.32
C GLY A 514 21.00 -39.03 -14.43
N THR A 515 20.85 -37.76 -14.09
CA THR A 515 20.93 -36.64 -15.01
C THR A 515 22.38 -36.47 -15.49
N PRO A 516 22.64 -36.29 -16.80
CA PRO A 516 24.00 -36.02 -17.28
C PRO A 516 24.50 -34.66 -16.76
N PRO A 517 25.74 -34.58 -16.21
CA PRO A 517 26.29 -33.35 -15.64
C PRO A 517 26.58 -32.26 -16.70
N GLY A 518 26.68 -32.64 -17.97
CA GLY A 518 26.67 -31.72 -19.11
C GLY A 518 27.84 -30.73 -19.15
N ALA A 519 29.07 -31.24 -19.29
CA ALA A 519 30.31 -30.49 -19.59
C ALA A 519 30.45 -29.09 -18.92
N GLY A 520 29.98 -28.93 -17.68
CA GLY A 520 29.95 -27.65 -16.96
C GLY A 520 28.69 -26.79 -17.20
N GLN A 521 28.29 -26.56 -18.45
CA GLN A 521 27.23 -25.59 -18.80
C GLN A 521 25.88 -25.83 -18.09
N LYS A 522 25.50 -27.09 -17.84
CA LYS A 522 24.24 -27.38 -17.13
C LYS A 522 24.29 -27.00 -15.64
N ALA A 523 25.47 -27.07 -15.03
CA ALA A 523 25.68 -26.61 -13.65
C ALA A 523 25.44 -25.10 -13.58
N ASP A 524 25.98 -24.35 -14.53
CA ASP A 524 25.82 -22.89 -14.58
C ASP A 524 24.37 -22.47 -14.84
N PHE A 525 23.63 -23.18 -15.69
CA PHE A 525 22.19 -22.94 -15.86
C PHE A 525 21.39 -23.23 -14.59
N ALA A 526 21.73 -24.30 -13.86
CA ALA A 526 21.11 -24.57 -12.56
C ALA A 526 21.44 -23.46 -11.55
N ARG A 527 22.70 -22.98 -11.50
CA ARG A 527 23.12 -21.86 -10.66
C ARG A 527 22.40 -20.57 -11.02
N TRP A 528 22.23 -20.25 -12.30
CA TRP A 528 21.49 -19.07 -12.75
C TRP A 528 20.03 -19.10 -12.32
N LEU A 529 19.36 -20.24 -12.52
CA LEU A 529 17.98 -20.44 -12.08
C LEU A 529 17.85 -20.26 -10.56
N LEU A 530 18.75 -20.88 -9.79
CA LEU A 530 18.75 -20.75 -8.32
C LEU A 530 19.10 -19.32 -7.88
N PHE A 531 20.06 -18.67 -8.52
CA PHE A 531 20.46 -17.29 -8.23
C PHE A 531 19.28 -16.34 -8.42
N GLU A 532 18.61 -16.39 -9.57
CA GLU A 532 17.46 -15.52 -9.83
C GLU A 532 16.32 -15.80 -8.84
N ARG A 533 16.05 -17.07 -8.54
CA ARG A 533 14.99 -17.47 -7.60
C ARG A 533 15.25 -17.06 -6.15
N LEU A 534 16.50 -17.18 -5.69
CA LEU A 534 16.89 -16.86 -4.31
C LEU A 534 17.08 -15.35 -4.07
N SER A 535 17.69 -14.66 -5.03
CA SER A 535 18.05 -13.24 -4.91
C SER A 535 16.93 -12.30 -5.37
N GLY A 536 16.08 -12.76 -6.30
CA GLY A 536 15.15 -11.91 -7.05
C GLY A 536 15.83 -10.99 -8.06
N ILE A 537 17.14 -11.15 -8.33
CA ILE A 537 17.95 -10.37 -9.29
C ILE A 537 18.01 -11.11 -10.64
N PRO A 538 18.08 -10.41 -11.79
CA PRO A 538 18.25 -11.07 -13.08
C PRO A 538 19.49 -11.97 -13.15
N ALA A 539 19.35 -13.15 -13.77
CA ALA A 539 20.46 -14.06 -14.00
C ALA A 539 21.67 -13.44 -14.75
N SER A 540 21.45 -12.38 -15.54
CA SER A 540 22.52 -11.63 -16.23
C SER A 540 23.48 -10.88 -15.28
N GLN A 541 23.09 -10.69 -14.02
CA GLN A 541 23.95 -10.13 -12.97
C GLN A 541 24.58 -11.21 -12.08
N SER A 542 24.44 -12.49 -12.43
CA SER A 542 25.00 -13.58 -11.64
C SER A 542 26.54 -13.64 -11.72
N PRO A 543 27.22 -14.19 -10.71
CA PRO A 543 28.68 -14.26 -10.67
C PRO A 543 29.29 -15.42 -11.48
N PHE A 544 28.49 -16.32 -12.07
CA PHE A 544 28.97 -17.62 -12.54
C PHE A 544 29.33 -17.68 -14.03
N LEU A 545 28.67 -16.90 -14.88
CA LEU A 545 28.86 -17.00 -16.33
C LEU A 545 28.56 -15.66 -17.01
N ALA A 546 29.29 -15.36 -18.09
CA ALA A 546 29.11 -14.13 -18.85
C ALA A 546 27.83 -14.15 -19.70
N ASP A 547 27.10 -13.03 -19.74
CA ASP A 547 25.83 -12.89 -20.47
C ASP A 547 26.06 -12.81 -22.00
N ASP A 548 26.12 -13.97 -22.66
CA ASP A 548 26.17 -14.12 -24.12
C ASP A 548 24.82 -14.59 -24.69
N TYR A 549 24.51 -14.21 -25.93
CA TYR A 549 23.30 -14.59 -26.66
C TYR A 549 23.13 -16.12 -26.81
N ASP A 550 24.18 -16.86 -27.15
CA ASP A 550 24.11 -18.33 -27.31
C ASP A 550 23.81 -19.05 -25.98
N VAL A 551 24.36 -18.51 -24.89
CA VAL A 551 24.09 -18.97 -23.52
C VAL A 551 22.63 -18.73 -23.15
N ARG A 552 22.08 -17.55 -23.45
CA ARG A 552 20.67 -17.23 -23.17
C ARG A 552 19.70 -18.14 -23.93
N ALA A 553 19.99 -18.45 -25.20
CA ALA A 553 19.19 -19.38 -25.99
C ALA A 553 19.15 -20.77 -25.35
N LYS A 554 20.30 -21.28 -24.89
CA LYS A 554 20.42 -22.57 -24.20
C LYS A 554 19.77 -22.59 -22.82
N LEU A 555 19.95 -21.54 -22.02
CA LEU A 555 19.26 -21.35 -20.73
C LEU A 555 17.75 -21.42 -20.92
N SER A 556 17.25 -20.81 -21.98
CA SER A 556 15.82 -20.74 -22.27
C SER A 556 15.14 -22.10 -22.53
N GLY A 557 15.94 -23.14 -22.82
CA GLY A 557 15.50 -24.53 -22.94
C GLY A 557 15.75 -25.37 -21.68
N PHE A 558 16.47 -24.84 -20.69
CA PHE A 558 16.79 -25.56 -19.45
C PHE A 558 15.57 -25.97 -18.62
N PRO A 559 14.46 -25.18 -18.53
CA PRO A 559 13.25 -25.62 -17.83
C PRO A 559 12.70 -26.97 -18.31
N ARG A 560 12.84 -27.27 -19.61
CA ARG A 560 12.45 -28.56 -20.19
C ARG A 560 13.32 -29.73 -19.72
N ALA A 561 14.57 -29.46 -19.33
CA ALA A 561 15.50 -30.47 -18.84
C ALA A 561 15.31 -30.79 -17.35
N LEU A 562 14.52 -29.98 -16.63
CA LEU A 562 14.15 -30.25 -15.23
C LEU A 562 13.24 -31.48 -15.15
N THR A 563 13.41 -32.23 -14.08
CA THR A 563 12.53 -33.34 -13.69
C THR A 563 12.14 -33.15 -12.23
N PRO A 564 11.02 -33.74 -11.75
CA PRO A 564 10.63 -33.62 -10.35
C PRO A 564 11.74 -34.02 -9.37
N ALA A 565 12.48 -35.10 -9.67
CA ALA A 565 13.60 -35.56 -8.84
C ALA A 565 14.78 -34.58 -8.82
N LEU A 566 15.13 -33.99 -9.98
CA LEU A 566 16.19 -32.99 -10.07
C LEU A 566 15.80 -31.70 -9.36
N ALA A 567 14.59 -31.20 -9.58
CA ALA A 567 14.09 -29.99 -8.95
C ALA A 567 14.01 -30.12 -7.43
N ALA A 568 13.59 -31.27 -6.90
CA ALA A 568 13.57 -31.52 -5.46
C ALA A 568 14.97 -31.43 -4.82
N LEU A 569 16.00 -31.99 -5.47
CA LEU A 569 17.38 -31.91 -4.97
C LEU A 569 18.00 -30.52 -5.15
N LEU A 570 17.64 -29.78 -6.21
CA LEU A 570 18.03 -28.37 -6.37
C LEU A 570 17.37 -27.48 -5.31
N ALA A 571 16.09 -27.72 -4.99
CA ALA A 571 15.40 -27.02 -3.91
C ALA A 571 16.04 -27.31 -2.55
N ALA A 572 16.46 -28.55 -2.29
CA ALA A 572 17.20 -28.91 -1.08
C ALA A 572 18.57 -28.23 -1.02
N ALA A 573 19.30 -28.15 -2.14
CA ALA A 573 20.57 -27.42 -2.20
C ALA A 573 20.39 -25.91 -1.97
N ALA A 574 19.32 -25.32 -2.51
CA ALA A 574 18.97 -23.92 -2.30
C ALA A 574 18.60 -23.65 -0.83
N ARG A 575 17.87 -24.58 -0.19
CA ARG A 575 17.56 -24.53 1.24
C ARG A 575 18.82 -24.56 2.09
N GLN A 576 19.68 -25.57 1.88
CA GLN A 576 20.94 -25.69 2.62
C GLN A 576 21.80 -24.42 2.48
N PHE A 577 21.87 -23.85 1.28
CA PHE A 577 22.60 -22.61 1.06
C PHE A 577 22.06 -21.45 1.89
N LEU A 578 20.74 -21.33 2.08
CA LEU A 578 20.16 -20.31 2.94
C LEU A 578 20.44 -20.59 4.43
N ASP A 579 20.35 -21.85 4.84
CA ASP A 579 20.63 -22.27 6.21
C ASP A 579 22.10 -21.96 6.59
N ASP A 580 23.03 -22.22 5.67
CA ASP A 580 24.47 -21.91 5.83
C ASP A 580 24.74 -20.40 5.98
N HIS A 581 23.82 -19.55 5.52
CA HIS A 581 23.88 -18.09 5.66
C HIS A 581 23.00 -17.55 6.80
N GLY A 582 22.45 -18.43 7.66
CA GLY A 582 21.60 -18.04 8.79
C GLY A 582 20.23 -17.49 8.39
N LEU A 583 19.65 -18.01 7.30
CA LEU A 583 18.34 -17.62 6.76
C LEU A 583 17.36 -18.81 6.76
N ASP A 584 17.41 -19.62 7.81
CA ASP A 584 16.61 -20.84 7.99
C ASP A 584 15.10 -20.57 8.06
N GLU A 585 14.69 -19.44 8.63
CA GLU A 585 13.28 -19.04 8.71
C GLU A 585 12.70 -18.54 7.38
N GLU A 586 13.53 -18.09 6.44
CA GLU A 586 13.04 -17.53 5.17
C GLU A 586 12.76 -18.63 4.14
N PRO A 587 11.65 -18.59 3.38
CA PRO A 587 11.44 -19.55 2.30
C PRO A 587 12.44 -19.37 1.13
N VAL A 588 12.70 -20.45 0.38
CA VAL A 588 13.50 -20.40 -0.87
C VAL A 588 12.84 -19.48 -1.89
N TYR A 589 11.50 -19.53 -1.96
CA TYR A 589 10.69 -18.74 -2.87
C TYR A 589 9.37 -18.39 -2.20
N TRP A 590 8.86 -17.19 -2.47
CA TRP A 590 7.57 -16.71 -2.01
C TRP A 590 6.99 -15.78 -3.07
N HIS A 591 5.67 -15.77 -3.21
CA HIS A 591 4.94 -14.80 -4.02
C HIS A 591 3.65 -14.35 -3.28
N PRO A 592 3.11 -13.16 -3.58
CA PRO A 592 1.87 -12.68 -2.99
C PRO A 592 0.66 -13.52 -3.40
N PRO A 593 -0.43 -13.54 -2.60
CA PRO A 593 -1.66 -14.24 -2.93
C PRO A 593 -2.27 -13.78 -4.25
N GLN A 594 -2.72 -14.73 -5.08
CA GLN A 594 -3.25 -14.42 -6.41
C GLN A 594 -4.69 -13.87 -6.39
N HIS A 595 -5.46 -14.12 -5.31
CA HIS A 595 -6.83 -13.62 -5.17
C HIS A 595 -6.92 -12.08 -5.14
N LEU A 596 -5.81 -11.38 -4.91
CA LEU A 596 -5.74 -9.92 -5.03
C LEU A 596 -6.02 -9.44 -6.46
N LEU A 597 -5.87 -10.32 -7.45
CA LEU A 597 -6.13 -10.07 -8.86
C LEU A 597 -7.57 -10.41 -9.29
N ASP A 598 -8.39 -10.93 -8.37
CA ASP A 598 -9.75 -11.34 -8.71
C ASP A 598 -10.59 -10.15 -9.22
N GLY A 599 -11.33 -10.41 -10.31
CA GLY A 599 -12.19 -9.44 -10.97
C GLY A 599 -11.45 -8.44 -11.87
N LEU A 600 -10.15 -8.59 -12.10
CA LEU A 600 -9.35 -7.72 -12.97
C LEU A 600 -9.07 -8.40 -14.32
N ASP A 601 -9.12 -7.64 -15.41
CA ASP A 601 -8.72 -8.12 -16.74
C ASP A 601 -7.35 -7.53 -17.11
N LEU A 602 -6.34 -8.38 -17.02
CA LEU A 602 -4.93 -8.01 -17.16
C LEU A 602 -4.41 -8.39 -18.57
N PRO A 603 -3.42 -7.65 -19.11
CA PRO A 603 -3.02 -7.78 -20.53
C PRO A 603 -2.38 -9.13 -20.91
N GLY A 604 -1.77 -9.81 -19.95
CA GLY A 604 -1.02 -11.04 -20.17
C GLY A 604 -1.80 -12.30 -19.76
N PRO A 605 -1.37 -13.48 -20.22
CA PRO A 605 -2.00 -14.76 -19.88
C PRO A 605 -1.90 -15.06 -18.38
N ASP A 606 -2.93 -15.71 -17.85
CA ASP A 606 -2.92 -16.28 -16.50
C ASP A 606 -2.15 -17.62 -16.49
N PRO A 607 -1.03 -17.75 -15.76
CA PRO A 607 -0.30 -19.02 -15.63
C PRO A 607 -1.14 -20.15 -15.01
N GLY A 608 -2.05 -19.83 -14.08
CA GLY A 608 -2.94 -20.77 -13.41
C GLY A 608 -4.09 -21.28 -14.28
N ALA A 609 -4.35 -20.65 -15.44
CA ALA A 609 -5.35 -21.13 -16.40
C ALA A 609 -4.83 -22.28 -17.30
N VAL A 610 -3.51 -22.53 -17.32
CA VAL A 610 -2.91 -23.58 -18.14
C VAL A 610 -2.98 -24.91 -17.41
N ASP A 611 -3.60 -25.91 -18.05
CA ASP A 611 -3.62 -27.28 -17.52
C ASP A 611 -2.22 -27.92 -17.60
N LEU A 612 -1.75 -28.41 -16.45
CA LEU A 612 -0.44 -29.04 -16.30
C LEU A 612 -0.35 -30.40 -17.01
N ALA A 613 -1.45 -31.16 -17.11
CA ALA A 613 -1.41 -32.49 -17.71
C ALA A 613 -1.10 -32.43 -19.23
N PRO A 614 -1.84 -31.65 -20.05
CA PRO A 614 -1.49 -31.44 -21.46
C PRO A 614 -0.09 -30.83 -21.65
N LEU A 615 0.32 -29.92 -20.77
CA LEU A 615 1.67 -29.36 -20.79
C LEU A 615 2.74 -30.45 -20.63
N HIS A 616 2.59 -31.31 -19.62
CA HIS A 616 3.53 -32.41 -19.38
C HIS A 616 3.54 -33.42 -20.53
N ASP A 617 2.39 -33.72 -21.13
CA ASP A 617 2.28 -34.61 -22.29
C ASP A 617 3.05 -34.07 -23.50
N LEU A 618 2.80 -32.81 -23.87
CA LEU A 618 3.48 -32.15 -24.99
C LEU A 618 4.98 -31.98 -24.73
N THR A 619 5.38 -31.75 -23.48
CA THR A 619 6.79 -31.61 -23.09
C THR A 619 7.55 -32.94 -23.21
N ARG A 620 6.86 -34.08 -23.06
CA ARG A 620 7.46 -35.42 -23.22
C ARG A 620 7.65 -35.86 -24.67
N GLY A 621 6.96 -35.21 -25.64
CA GLY A 621 7.14 -35.48 -27.06
C GLY A 621 8.49 -35.01 -27.60
N GLU A 622 9.22 -35.86 -28.35
CA GLU A 622 10.63 -35.61 -28.71
C GLU A 622 10.85 -34.45 -29.70
N HIS A 623 9.81 -33.97 -30.41
CA HIS A 623 9.95 -32.99 -31.51
C HIS A 623 9.26 -31.64 -31.31
N THR A 624 8.60 -31.41 -30.17
CA THR A 624 7.84 -30.16 -29.94
C THR A 624 8.68 -29.12 -29.22
N SER A 625 8.92 -27.96 -29.86
CA SER A 625 9.62 -26.83 -29.21
C SER A 625 8.75 -26.17 -28.14
N LEU A 626 9.33 -25.51 -27.13
CA LEU A 626 8.56 -24.83 -26.09
C LEU A 626 7.66 -23.71 -26.66
N SER A 627 8.09 -23.04 -27.73
CA SER A 627 7.28 -22.02 -28.41
C SER A 627 6.06 -22.63 -29.09
N GLU A 628 6.21 -23.82 -29.66
CA GLU A 628 5.11 -24.56 -30.28
C GLU A 628 4.13 -25.09 -29.22
N ILE A 629 4.63 -25.55 -28.07
CA ILE A 629 3.79 -25.92 -26.92
C ILE A 629 2.97 -24.72 -26.44
N ALA A 630 3.60 -23.54 -26.29
CA ALA A 630 2.91 -22.32 -25.90
C ALA A 630 1.79 -21.96 -26.88
N ARG A 631 2.04 -22.06 -28.19
CA ARG A 631 1.05 -21.84 -29.25
C ARG A 631 -0.13 -22.81 -29.14
N GLN A 632 0.13 -24.09 -28.91
CA GLN A 632 -0.92 -25.12 -28.80
C GLN A 632 -1.78 -24.94 -27.54
N LEU A 633 -1.19 -24.48 -26.44
CA LEU A 633 -1.89 -24.20 -25.18
C LEU A 633 -2.47 -22.78 -25.10
N GLY A 634 -2.39 -22.00 -26.18
CA GLY A 634 -2.95 -20.64 -26.23
C GLY A 634 -2.30 -19.66 -25.25
N THR A 635 -1.02 -19.84 -24.93
CA THR A 635 -0.28 -19.04 -23.94
C THR A 635 1.08 -18.56 -24.50
N THR A 636 1.91 -17.95 -23.65
CA THR A 636 3.23 -17.45 -24.03
C THR A 636 4.35 -18.41 -23.62
N LEU A 637 5.48 -18.31 -24.32
CA LEU A 637 6.67 -19.10 -24.03
C LEU A 637 7.16 -18.92 -22.59
N ASP A 638 7.04 -17.71 -22.05
CA ASP A 638 7.49 -17.39 -20.69
C ASP A 638 6.58 -17.99 -19.61
N VAL A 639 5.27 -18.11 -19.87
CA VAL A 639 4.36 -18.89 -19.01
C VAL A 639 4.76 -20.35 -18.99
N ILE A 640 5.01 -20.95 -20.16
CA ILE A 640 5.42 -22.36 -20.23
C ILE A 640 6.73 -22.60 -19.47
N ARG A 641 7.73 -21.72 -19.63
CA ARG A 641 9.00 -21.82 -18.88
C ARG A 641 8.77 -21.74 -17.38
N HIS A 642 8.01 -20.74 -16.94
CA HIS A 642 7.67 -20.55 -15.53
C HIS A 642 6.96 -21.77 -14.93
N LEU A 643 5.98 -22.33 -15.65
CA LEU A 643 5.27 -23.54 -15.22
C LEU A 643 6.19 -24.76 -15.13
N LEU A 644 7.11 -24.94 -16.08
CA LEU A 644 8.08 -26.05 -16.03
C LEU A 644 9.16 -25.88 -14.95
N GLU A 645 9.48 -24.64 -14.56
CA GLU A 645 10.37 -24.38 -13.43
C GLU A 645 9.73 -24.73 -12.08
N ASN A 646 8.43 -24.43 -11.92
CA ASN A 646 7.67 -24.70 -10.68
C ASN A 646 7.08 -26.11 -10.62
N HIS A 647 6.66 -26.65 -11.77
CA HIS A 647 6.03 -27.95 -11.93
C HIS A 647 6.72 -28.73 -13.08
N PRO A 648 7.96 -29.20 -12.88
CA PRO A 648 8.72 -29.89 -13.93
C PRO A 648 7.99 -31.12 -14.45
N ALA A 649 7.99 -31.29 -15.77
CA ALA A 649 7.41 -32.46 -16.40
C ALA A 649 8.18 -33.73 -15.98
N PRO A 650 7.49 -34.86 -15.72
CA PRO A 650 8.14 -36.14 -15.58
C PRO A 650 8.97 -36.47 -16.83
N ALA A 651 10.11 -37.13 -16.64
CA ALA A 651 10.91 -37.60 -17.77
C ALA A 651 10.08 -38.51 -18.68
N SER A 652 10.34 -38.48 -20.00
CA SER A 652 9.74 -39.45 -20.91
C SER A 652 10.08 -40.88 -20.45
N PRO A 653 9.24 -41.90 -20.71
CA PRO A 653 9.47 -43.26 -20.23
C PRO A 653 10.88 -43.79 -20.57
N THR A 654 11.33 -43.54 -21.81
CA THR A 654 12.68 -43.91 -22.28
C THR A 654 13.79 -43.13 -21.58
N ALA A 655 13.58 -41.86 -21.22
CA ALA A 655 14.54 -41.08 -20.45
C ALA A 655 14.55 -41.50 -18.97
N ALA A 656 13.38 -41.79 -18.39
CA ALA A 656 13.23 -42.23 -17.01
C ALA A 656 13.96 -43.56 -16.77
N GLU A 657 13.83 -44.54 -17.67
CA GLU A 657 14.58 -45.80 -17.62
C GLU A 657 16.11 -45.55 -17.67
N ARG A 658 16.57 -44.70 -18.59
CA ARG A 658 18.00 -44.37 -18.72
C ARG A 658 18.55 -43.65 -17.50
N PHE A 659 17.79 -42.72 -16.93
CA PHE A 659 18.17 -42.01 -15.71
C PHE A 659 18.17 -42.95 -14.51
N GLY A 660 17.16 -43.82 -14.36
CA GLY A 660 17.11 -44.84 -13.33
C GLY A 660 18.31 -45.80 -13.37
N GLN A 661 18.67 -46.29 -14.55
CA GLN A 661 19.85 -47.16 -14.72
C GLN A 661 21.16 -46.45 -14.34
N ARG A 662 21.30 -45.16 -14.67
CA ARG A 662 22.49 -44.37 -14.28
C ARG A 662 22.52 -44.10 -12.78
N ALA A 663 21.39 -43.76 -12.18
CA ALA A 663 21.29 -43.53 -10.74
C ALA A 663 21.59 -44.80 -9.95
N ALA A 664 21.06 -45.95 -10.38
CA ALA A 664 21.35 -47.25 -9.78
C ALA A 664 22.84 -47.62 -9.89
N LEU A 665 23.46 -47.37 -11.05
CA LEU A 665 24.90 -47.59 -11.23
C LEU A 665 25.73 -46.72 -10.27
N ALA A 666 25.40 -45.43 -10.18
CA ALA A 666 26.11 -44.50 -9.30
C ALA A 666 25.93 -44.85 -7.81
N ALA A 667 24.72 -45.25 -7.40
CA ALA A 667 24.46 -45.70 -6.03
C ALA A 667 25.29 -46.93 -5.67
N VAL A 668 25.48 -47.86 -6.61
CA VAL A 668 26.36 -49.02 -6.44
C VAL A 668 27.84 -48.62 -6.37
N GLU A 669 28.27 -47.66 -7.20
CA GLU A 669 29.63 -47.09 -7.14
C GLU A 669 29.93 -46.43 -5.79
N ASP A 670 28.96 -45.74 -5.19
CA ASP A 670 29.13 -45.09 -3.89
C ASP A 670 29.00 -46.07 -2.70
N ALA A 671 28.19 -47.15 -2.83
CA ALA A 671 27.95 -48.11 -1.76
C ALA A 671 29.06 -49.18 -1.62
N VAL A 672 29.69 -49.56 -2.74
CA VAL A 672 30.73 -50.59 -2.75
C VAL A 672 32.08 -49.91 -2.59
N SER A 673 32.67 -50.03 -1.39
CA SER A 673 33.99 -49.46 -1.13
C SER A 673 35.07 -50.16 -1.97
N ARG A 674 36.15 -49.44 -2.28
CA ARG A 674 37.32 -50.00 -2.96
C ARG A 674 37.84 -51.25 -2.27
N SER A 675 37.88 -51.27 -0.93
CA SER A 675 38.34 -52.43 -0.15
C SER A 675 37.41 -53.63 -0.30
N GLN A 676 36.09 -53.43 -0.27
CA GLN A 676 35.12 -54.50 -0.52
C GLN A 676 35.21 -55.04 -1.95
N PHE A 677 35.34 -54.17 -2.95
CA PHE A 677 35.49 -54.63 -4.34
C PHE A 677 36.81 -55.37 -4.56
N VAL A 678 37.91 -54.88 -3.97
CA VAL A 678 39.22 -55.56 -4.01
C VAL A 678 39.18 -56.88 -3.27
N ASP A 679 38.50 -56.98 -2.12
CA ASP A 679 38.33 -58.24 -1.43
C ASP A 679 37.53 -59.23 -2.27
N LEU A 680 36.37 -58.83 -2.82
CA LEU A 680 35.57 -59.70 -3.67
C LEU A 680 36.31 -60.16 -4.95
N TYR A 681 37.04 -59.26 -5.60
CA TYR A 681 37.75 -59.56 -6.85
C TYR A 681 39.10 -60.25 -6.62
N CYS A 682 39.96 -59.71 -5.77
CA CYS A 682 41.32 -60.22 -5.53
C CYS A 682 41.39 -61.23 -4.37
N GLY A 683 40.71 -60.96 -3.25
CA GLY A 683 40.74 -61.82 -2.05
C GLY A 683 39.93 -63.11 -2.22
N GLN A 684 38.65 -62.98 -2.52
CA GLN A 684 37.68 -64.06 -2.71
C GLN A 684 37.67 -64.62 -4.15
N ARG A 685 38.50 -64.07 -5.04
CA ARG A 685 38.70 -64.50 -6.44
C ARG A 685 37.43 -64.61 -7.28
N ARG A 686 36.38 -63.82 -6.99
CA ARG A 686 35.12 -63.83 -7.75
C ARG A 686 35.31 -63.22 -9.14
N THR A 687 34.60 -63.74 -10.13
CA THR A 687 34.55 -63.17 -11.48
C THR A 687 33.68 -61.91 -11.50
N LEU A 688 33.90 -61.03 -12.49
CA LEU A 688 33.05 -59.84 -12.67
C LEU A 688 31.56 -60.19 -12.89
N ALA A 689 31.24 -61.39 -13.38
CA ALA A 689 29.86 -61.82 -13.56
C ALA A 689 29.21 -62.22 -12.22
N GLU A 690 29.96 -62.86 -11.33
CA GLU A 690 29.50 -63.21 -9.98
C GLU A 690 29.40 -61.98 -9.09
N ILE A 691 30.38 -61.07 -9.16
CA ILE A 691 30.33 -59.77 -8.47
C ILE A 691 29.12 -58.97 -8.97
N ALA A 692 28.86 -58.99 -10.28
CA ALA A 692 27.68 -58.35 -10.86
C ALA A 692 26.37 -58.96 -10.33
N ALA A 693 26.27 -60.28 -10.26
CA ALA A 693 25.10 -60.98 -9.71
C ALA A 693 24.90 -60.70 -8.21
N MET A 694 25.97 -60.66 -7.42
CA MET A 694 25.93 -60.36 -5.98
C MET A 694 25.48 -58.94 -5.67
N ILE A 695 25.88 -57.97 -6.51
CA ILE A 695 25.57 -56.56 -6.32
C ILE A 695 24.27 -56.17 -7.06
N GLY A 696 23.70 -57.06 -7.87
CA GLY A 696 22.48 -56.80 -8.64
C GLY A 696 22.68 -55.89 -9.85
N VAL A 697 23.87 -55.88 -10.45
CA VAL A 697 24.22 -55.06 -11.62
C VAL A 697 24.58 -55.91 -12.83
N SER A 698 24.66 -55.31 -14.02
CA SER A 698 25.15 -56.01 -15.21
C SER A 698 26.66 -56.26 -15.16
N ARG A 699 27.16 -57.30 -15.84
CA ARG A 699 28.62 -57.56 -15.99
C ARG A 699 29.39 -56.34 -16.48
N LYS A 700 28.80 -55.57 -17.41
CA LYS A 700 29.40 -54.35 -17.98
C LYS A 700 29.46 -53.20 -16.96
N ALA A 701 28.52 -53.16 -16.01
CA ALA A 701 28.53 -52.25 -14.87
C ALA A 701 29.62 -52.64 -13.86
N ALA A 702 29.73 -53.92 -13.47
CA ALA A 702 30.81 -54.39 -12.60
C ALA A 702 32.21 -54.16 -13.20
N GLY A 703 32.36 -54.29 -14.52
CA GLY A 703 33.60 -53.95 -15.21
C GLY A 703 33.92 -52.44 -15.21
N ARG A 704 32.90 -51.57 -15.16
CA ARG A 704 33.08 -50.12 -14.96
C ARG A 704 33.46 -49.80 -13.51
N LEU A 705 32.80 -50.44 -12.55
CA LEU A 705 33.09 -50.32 -11.12
C LEU A 705 34.54 -50.73 -10.81
N ALA A 706 35.02 -51.82 -11.41
CA ALA A 706 36.42 -52.23 -11.30
C ALA A 706 37.38 -51.13 -11.79
N ARG A 707 37.12 -50.53 -12.96
CA ARG A 707 37.94 -49.42 -13.49
C ARG A 707 37.84 -48.17 -12.61
N HIS A 708 36.66 -47.87 -12.08
CA HIS A 708 36.44 -46.75 -11.16
C HIS A 708 37.32 -46.87 -9.90
N HIS A 709 37.50 -48.10 -9.38
CA HIS A 709 38.40 -48.39 -8.26
C HIS A 709 39.88 -48.59 -8.66
N GLY A 710 40.24 -48.31 -9.92
CA GLY A 710 41.60 -48.45 -10.44
C GLY A 710 42.06 -49.90 -10.67
N ILE A 711 41.12 -50.84 -10.78
CA ILE A 711 41.40 -52.26 -11.02
C ILE A 711 41.24 -52.54 -12.50
N THR A 712 42.33 -52.93 -13.17
CA THR A 712 42.31 -53.35 -14.58
C THR A 712 41.80 -54.80 -14.65
N PRO A 713 40.58 -55.05 -15.16
CA PRO A 713 40.05 -56.40 -15.17
C PRO A 713 40.78 -57.25 -16.21
N SER A 714 41.36 -58.37 -15.79
CA SER A 714 42.01 -59.32 -16.69
C SER A 714 40.95 -60.06 -17.53
N SER A 715 41.26 -60.36 -18.79
CA SER A 715 40.41 -61.05 -19.78
C SER A 715 40.12 -62.53 -19.45
N GLY A 716 40.00 -62.88 -18.18
CA GLY A 716 39.46 -64.16 -17.72
C GLY A 716 39.85 -64.53 -16.30
N GLY A 717 39.43 -63.67 -15.37
CA GLY A 717 39.45 -63.91 -13.94
C GLY A 717 40.55 -63.15 -13.19
N PRO A 718 40.42 -63.01 -11.86
CA PRO A 718 41.39 -62.32 -11.02
C PRO A 718 42.78 -62.98 -11.06
N PRO A 719 43.88 -62.21 -10.94
CA PRO A 719 45.24 -62.73 -11.04
C PRO A 719 45.46 -63.87 -10.03
N VAL A 720 46.18 -64.92 -10.46
CA VAL A 720 46.48 -66.04 -9.58
C VAL A 720 47.70 -65.66 -8.76
N ASP A 721 47.61 -65.67 -7.43
CA ASP A 721 48.74 -65.31 -6.58
C ASP A 721 49.97 -66.20 -6.87
N PRO A 722 51.14 -65.61 -7.23
CA PRO A 722 52.37 -66.34 -7.49
C PRO A 722 52.81 -67.21 -6.31
N ALA A 723 52.65 -66.75 -5.06
CA ALA A 723 53.07 -67.48 -3.87
C ALA A 723 52.18 -68.71 -3.63
N TRP A 724 50.86 -68.55 -3.73
CA TRP A 724 49.91 -69.66 -3.71
C TRP A 724 50.14 -70.65 -4.86
N PHE A 725 50.36 -70.16 -6.09
CA PHE A 725 50.59 -71.03 -7.24
C PHE A 725 51.86 -71.85 -7.05
N HIS A 726 52.93 -71.23 -6.53
CA HIS A 726 54.16 -71.92 -6.19
C HIS A 726 53.95 -72.96 -5.08
N ASP A 727 53.29 -72.62 -3.97
CA ASP A 727 52.99 -73.57 -2.89
C ASP A 727 52.17 -74.76 -3.40
N GLN A 728 51.07 -74.52 -4.13
CA GLN A 728 50.18 -75.59 -4.53
C GLN A 728 50.76 -76.46 -5.67
N TYR A 729 51.44 -75.85 -6.63
CA TYR A 729 52.00 -76.56 -7.79
C TYR A 729 53.38 -77.17 -7.53
N VAL A 730 54.26 -76.46 -6.82
CA VAL A 730 55.64 -76.88 -6.55
C VAL A 730 55.73 -77.62 -5.21
N THR A 731 55.24 -77.03 -4.12
CA THR A 731 55.36 -77.62 -2.76
C THR A 731 54.39 -78.79 -2.56
N ARG A 732 53.10 -78.61 -2.85
CA ARG A 732 52.04 -79.63 -2.64
C ARG A 732 51.81 -80.54 -3.84
N ARG A 733 52.58 -80.37 -4.91
CA ARG A 733 52.61 -81.23 -6.12
C ARG A 733 51.27 -81.44 -6.84
N ARG A 734 50.27 -80.58 -6.67
CA ARG A 734 48.95 -80.69 -7.35
C ARG A 734 49.05 -80.43 -8.86
N THR A 735 48.23 -81.07 -9.68
CA THR A 735 48.32 -80.96 -11.15
C THR A 735 47.75 -79.63 -11.67
N LEU A 736 48.22 -79.15 -12.82
CA LEU A 736 47.65 -77.95 -13.47
C LEU A 736 46.16 -78.10 -13.80
N ARG A 737 45.67 -79.34 -13.96
CA ARG A 737 44.24 -79.64 -14.17
C ARG A 737 43.43 -79.44 -12.89
N GLU A 738 43.92 -79.92 -11.75
CA GLU A 738 43.27 -79.72 -10.44
C GLU A 738 43.30 -78.26 -10.02
N LEU A 739 44.45 -77.59 -10.20
CA LEU A 739 44.57 -76.15 -9.95
C LEU A 739 43.66 -75.35 -10.88
N GLY A 740 43.59 -75.74 -12.16
CA GLY A 740 42.71 -75.14 -13.15
C GLY A 740 41.23 -75.31 -12.80
N HIS A 741 40.84 -76.49 -12.31
CA HIS A 741 39.47 -76.73 -11.84
C HIS A 741 39.13 -75.87 -10.61
N GLU A 742 40.06 -75.72 -9.67
CA GLU A 742 39.85 -74.91 -8.46
C GLU A 742 39.79 -73.41 -8.74
N VAL A 743 40.60 -72.90 -9.68
CA VAL A 743 40.59 -71.47 -10.03
C VAL A 743 39.73 -71.14 -11.26
N GLY A 744 38.97 -72.11 -11.78
CA GLY A 744 38.08 -71.94 -12.92
C GLY A 744 38.79 -71.59 -14.25
N ARG A 745 40.02 -72.08 -14.47
CA ARG A 745 40.83 -71.80 -15.66
C ARG A 745 41.20 -73.08 -16.41
N SER A 746 41.23 -73.00 -17.73
CA SER A 746 41.68 -74.11 -18.57
C SER A 746 43.18 -74.40 -18.39
N VAL A 747 43.57 -75.66 -18.55
CA VAL A 747 44.98 -76.11 -18.43
C VAL A 747 45.95 -75.28 -19.29
N PRO A 748 45.65 -74.93 -20.57
CA PRO A 748 46.53 -74.07 -21.37
C PRO A 748 46.74 -72.68 -20.77
N ARG A 749 45.73 -72.13 -20.09
CA ARG A 749 45.81 -70.84 -19.41
C ARG A 749 46.64 -70.94 -18.14
N MET A 750 46.53 -72.04 -17.39
CA MET A 750 47.38 -72.34 -16.23
C MET A 750 48.85 -72.53 -16.63
N SER A 751 49.10 -73.17 -17.78
CA SER A 751 50.45 -73.29 -18.35
C SER A 751 51.06 -71.94 -18.74
N ARG A 752 50.25 -71.00 -19.27
CA ARG A 752 50.71 -69.65 -19.59
C ARG A 752 51.10 -68.89 -18.32
N ILE A 753 50.26 -68.97 -17.27
CA ILE A 753 50.54 -68.36 -15.96
C ILE A 753 51.82 -68.93 -15.33
N ALA A 754 52.02 -70.25 -15.40
CA ALA A 754 53.25 -70.87 -14.90
C ALA A 754 54.50 -70.32 -15.61
N LYS A 755 54.43 -70.13 -16.93
CA LYS A 755 55.52 -69.50 -17.71
C LYS A 755 55.73 -68.04 -17.32
N ASP A 756 54.65 -67.28 -17.16
CA ASP A 756 54.71 -65.87 -16.77
C ASP A 756 55.30 -65.68 -15.36
N TYR A 757 55.14 -66.66 -14.46
CA TYR A 757 55.72 -66.66 -13.10
C TYR A 757 57.08 -67.36 -13.01
N GLY A 758 57.66 -67.81 -14.13
CA GLY A 758 58.94 -68.51 -14.14
C GLY A 758 58.93 -69.90 -13.50
N ILE A 759 57.75 -70.53 -13.37
CA ILE A 759 57.58 -71.83 -12.72
C ILE A 759 57.63 -72.95 -13.77
N PRO A 760 58.58 -73.91 -13.68
CA PRO A 760 58.75 -74.96 -14.68
C PRO A 760 57.57 -75.94 -14.65
N ILE A 761 56.97 -76.17 -15.82
CA ILE A 761 55.85 -77.11 -15.97
C ILE A 761 56.38 -78.55 -15.89
N ARG A 762 55.89 -79.31 -14.91
CA ARG A 762 56.23 -80.72 -14.72
C ARG A 762 55.80 -81.57 -15.94
N PRO A 763 56.70 -82.38 -16.52
CA PRO A 763 56.35 -83.30 -17.60
C PRO A 763 55.34 -84.34 -17.13
N LEU A 764 54.54 -84.88 -18.05
CA LEU A 764 53.36 -85.72 -17.80
C LEU A 764 53.62 -87.08 -17.10
N ALA A 765 54.83 -87.36 -16.62
CA ALA A 765 55.26 -88.69 -16.18
C ALA A 765 55.33 -88.92 -14.65
N ALA A 766 54.83 -88.01 -13.81
CA ALA A 766 55.01 -88.10 -12.35
C ALA A 766 53.71 -87.99 -11.52
N ALA A 767 52.59 -88.51 -12.01
CA ALA A 767 51.30 -88.57 -11.28
C ALA A 767 50.90 -89.98 -10.80
N GLY A 768 51.79 -90.97 -10.89
CA GLY A 768 51.43 -92.39 -10.70
C GLY A 768 51.84 -93.10 -9.41
N ARG A 769 52.50 -92.47 -8.42
CA ARG A 769 52.97 -93.19 -7.21
C ARG A 769 52.90 -92.35 -5.94
N ALA A 770 51.74 -92.34 -5.28
CA ALA A 770 51.58 -92.04 -3.85
C ALA A 770 50.17 -92.41 -3.32
N ARG A 771 49.59 -93.52 -3.80
CA ARG A 771 48.37 -94.13 -3.23
C ARG A 771 48.54 -95.64 -3.27
N HIS A 772 49.29 -96.17 -2.33
CA HIS A 772 49.26 -97.55 -1.83
C HIS A 772 50.42 -97.67 -0.84
N LEU A 773 50.10 -97.63 0.46
CA LEU A 773 50.77 -98.30 1.60
C LEU A 773 50.35 -97.63 2.93
N SER A 774 49.09 -97.87 3.30
CA SER A 774 48.52 -97.92 4.66
C SER A 774 47.06 -98.33 4.41
N GLU A 775 46.51 -99.47 4.81
CA GLU A 775 46.56 -100.15 6.09
C GLU A 775 46.31 -101.66 5.87
N SER A 776 47.00 -102.49 6.65
CA SER A 776 46.63 -103.86 6.95
C SER A 776 46.53 -103.96 8.47
N HIS A 777 45.31 -103.78 8.98
CA HIS A 777 44.68 -104.52 10.08
C HIS A 777 43.29 -103.95 10.38
#